data_AF-A0A4S1ZM76-F1
#
_entry.id   AF-A0A4S1ZM76-F1
#
_cell.length_a   1.000
_cell.length_b   1.000
_cell.length_c   1.000
_cell.angle_alpha   90.00
_cell.angle_beta   90.00
_cell.angle_gamma   90.00
#
_symmetry.space_group_name_H-M   'P 1'
#
loop_
_entity.id
_entity.type
_entity.pdbx_description
1 polymer ?
#
loop_
_entity_poly.entity_id
_entity_poly.type
_entity_poly.pdbx_seq_one_letter_code
_entity_poly.pdbx_strand_id
1 'polypeptide(L)'
;MKCNILFAMMLISGGLYACSSDDIRDANAIGEITADITDISVPSDGGTYIINLGVKGKGNTWKSIVPSDPWMTMTPTGGYHKSGHYRLSVEVSPNSGKDNRQGEICIYTTSSHLKINVQQSATTRDGCCGLSDKEVFFSATECRYHDITVSPYEDIDMTTSDAEWLQIAGVPEGGMTASKEFTISIAPDGPYPTGRSALISFVGKESGQTSIIEVKHAGHDCQPAFPSRWYYTNSEAASCGWLISGAAEANYDTGSQRSFVSAVGVNNLKLNRSISTAYKNSIAVSGLYTGDYLLFSIPSGKLEAGTSVDFMLTISSANNNAPKYWICEIYDGGQWRCPDQSTLSTNDDGVKYSFYTKHFSSYQHTSFTQSFTLDNTLIDGMVRVRCRVVGERNGLDAKLSPTNSGEIYLPSHEFHFCTATAYPGIARKDIKKVAILGNSFTHYFASAFLLKEIARSQGHQLDIRINAKGSQYLSNHMELELSRDITDRSGYDYIILQEQSTRYSDYANNPQETTLSDCKALTARFRNGSPTSKIILENTWAFPKSNWNNFGSSSEFEKHLLNGTLAIAKADNNVDWVSPIGVAFDKAVAAGMSDLFYTDSKHPNRNGAYLKSCVNYLVIFGEKFDKNVSDGGCDPTVAARLRAFAEETVLGHESDYMITR
;
A
#
# COMPACT_ATOMS: atom_id res chain seq x y z
N MET A 1 -48.75 -33.16 -26.14
CA MET A 1 -48.58 -31.77 -25.68
C MET A 1 -47.13 -31.36 -25.91
N LYS A 2 -46.92 -30.26 -26.66
CA LYS A 2 -45.85 -29.23 -26.60
C LYS A 2 -44.40 -29.67 -26.30
N CYS A 3 -43.47 -29.52 -27.26
CA CYS A 3 -42.50 -28.39 -27.43
C CYS A 3 -41.33 -28.46 -26.42
N ASN A 4 -40.04 -28.33 -26.77
CA ASN A 4 -39.40 -27.46 -27.76
C ASN A 4 -38.09 -28.05 -28.33
N ILE A 5 -37.77 -27.57 -29.52
CA ILE A 5 -36.76 -28.03 -30.48
C ILE A 5 -35.41 -27.34 -30.22
N LEU A 6 -34.35 -28.14 -30.12
CA LEU A 6 -32.97 -27.76 -30.42
C LEU A 6 -32.81 -27.74 -31.96
N PHE A 7 -32.32 -26.62 -32.52
CA PHE A 7 -31.73 -26.64 -33.86
C PHE A 7 -30.24 -26.36 -33.74
N ALA A 8 -29.45 -27.43 -33.90
CA ALA A 8 -28.10 -27.35 -34.40
C ALA A 8 -28.18 -27.37 -35.93
N MET A 9 -27.48 -26.47 -36.63
CA MET A 9 -26.78 -26.83 -37.86
C MET A 9 -25.88 -25.71 -38.40
N MET A 10 -24.67 -26.14 -38.74
CA MET A 10 -23.83 -25.74 -39.86
C MET A 10 -23.09 -24.39 -39.80
N LEU A 11 -21.79 -24.55 -39.52
CA LEU A 11 -20.71 -23.79 -40.13
C LEU A 11 -21.05 -23.44 -41.59
N ILE A 12 -21.19 -22.15 -41.88
CA ILE A 12 -20.96 -21.63 -43.22
C ILE A 12 -19.56 -21.04 -43.17
N SER A 13 -18.64 -21.71 -43.86
CA SER A 13 -17.32 -21.21 -44.22
C SER A 13 -17.43 -19.78 -44.76
N GLY A 14 -16.90 -18.81 -44.01
CA GLY A 14 -16.69 -17.45 -44.47
C GLY A 14 -15.60 -17.44 -45.54
N GLY A 15 -15.99 -17.77 -46.78
CA GLY A 15 -15.19 -17.42 -47.93
C GLY A 15 -15.25 -15.91 -48.11
N LEU A 16 -14.09 -15.24 -48.05
CA LEU A 16 -13.93 -13.93 -48.65
C LEU A 16 -14.37 -14.04 -50.11
N TYR A 17 -15.51 -13.45 -50.45
CA TYR A 17 -15.77 -13.07 -51.83
C TYR A 17 -14.91 -11.85 -52.10
N ALA A 18 -13.64 -12.06 -52.48
CA ALA A 18 -12.99 -11.13 -53.40
C ALA A 18 -13.93 -10.96 -54.61
N CYS A 19 -14.00 -9.78 -55.24
CA CYS A 19 -14.79 -9.57 -56.47
C CYS A 19 -14.25 -10.55 -57.54
N SER A 20 -14.75 -11.79 -57.56
CA SER A 20 -14.29 -12.84 -58.45
C SER A 20 -14.98 -12.63 -59.78
N SER A 21 -14.13 -12.47 -60.80
CA SER A 21 -14.42 -12.42 -62.22
C SER A 21 -15.38 -13.54 -62.65
N ASP A 22 -16.21 -13.42 -63.68
CA ASP A 22 -15.99 -12.85 -65.00
C ASP A 22 -17.35 -12.44 -65.60
N ASP A 23 -17.31 -11.53 -66.59
CA ASP A 23 -18.37 -11.25 -67.58
C ASP A 23 -19.27 -10.01 -67.40
N ILE A 24 -18.77 -8.95 -66.74
CA ILE A 24 -19.46 -7.65 -66.71
C ILE A 24 -18.42 -6.50 -66.74
N ARG A 25 -18.65 -5.52 -67.61
CA ARG A 25 -17.72 -4.41 -67.97
C ARG A 25 -17.43 -3.44 -66.80
N ASP A 26 -16.16 -3.24 -66.47
CA ASP A 26 -15.67 -2.10 -65.66
C ASP A 26 -15.87 -0.78 -66.45
N ALA A 27 -16.70 0.13 -65.92
CA ALA A 27 -16.87 1.47 -66.49
C ALA A 27 -17.45 2.44 -65.45
N ASN A 28 -17.11 3.74 -65.56
CA ASN A 28 -17.70 4.84 -64.76
C ASN A 28 -19.24 4.99 -64.95
N ALA A 29 -19.82 4.20 -65.84
CA ALA A 29 -21.23 4.07 -66.09
C ALA A 29 -21.54 2.64 -66.51
N ILE A 30 -22.49 1.98 -65.85
CA ILE A 30 -22.98 0.70 -66.34
C ILE A 30 -24.50 0.68 -66.30
N GLY A 31 -25.10 0.55 -67.50
CA GLY A 31 -26.54 0.64 -67.66
C GLY A 31 -27.09 1.97 -67.13
N GLU A 32 -27.90 1.88 -66.08
CA GLU A 32 -28.69 2.97 -65.51
C GLU A 32 -28.02 3.66 -64.30
N ILE A 33 -26.80 3.27 -63.88
CA ILE A 33 -26.10 3.86 -62.72
C ILE A 33 -24.77 4.51 -63.13
N THR A 34 -24.53 5.71 -62.61
CA THR A 34 -23.29 6.50 -62.76
C THR A 34 -22.78 6.98 -61.41
N ALA A 35 -21.47 7.00 -61.19
CA ALA A 35 -20.85 7.71 -60.08
C ALA A 35 -20.06 8.92 -60.60
N ASP A 36 -20.00 9.98 -59.79
CA ASP A 36 -19.14 11.13 -60.04
C ASP A 36 -17.65 10.81 -59.79
N ILE A 37 -17.36 9.83 -58.93
CA ILE A 37 -16.00 9.40 -58.56
C ILE A 37 -15.94 7.87 -58.55
N THR A 38 -14.92 7.29 -59.20
CA THR A 38 -14.65 5.85 -59.24
C THR A 38 -13.28 5.46 -58.68
N ASP A 39 -12.40 6.43 -58.39
CA ASP A 39 -11.12 6.23 -57.72
C ASP A 39 -10.98 7.22 -56.56
N ILE A 40 -10.79 6.71 -55.35
CA ILE A 40 -10.60 7.52 -54.14
C ILE A 40 -9.17 7.34 -53.66
N SER A 41 -8.43 8.44 -53.60
CA SER A 41 -7.12 8.49 -52.95
C SER A 41 -7.28 9.01 -51.53
N VAL A 42 -6.96 8.16 -50.56
CA VAL A 42 -7.14 8.40 -49.13
C VAL A 42 -5.76 8.55 -48.48
N PRO A 43 -5.49 9.63 -47.72
CA PRO A 43 -4.27 9.69 -46.92
C PRO A 43 -4.34 8.68 -45.76
N SER A 44 -3.21 8.43 -45.10
CA SER A 44 -3.13 7.38 -44.08
C SER A 44 -4.02 7.61 -42.85
N ASP A 45 -4.49 8.82 -42.61
CA ASP A 45 -5.42 9.16 -41.52
C ASP A 45 -6.88 8.77 -41.80
N GLY A 46 -7.20 8.35 -43.03
CA GLY A 46 -8.55 7.95 -43.39
C GLY A 46 -9.48 9.15 -43.57
N GLY A 47 -10.78 8.93 -43.41
CA GLY A 47 -11.79 9.99 -43.46
C GLY A 47 -13.10 9.56 -44.12
N THR A 48 -14.01 10.53 -44.22
CA THR A 48 -15.33 10.33 -44.84
C THR A 48 -15.34 10.93 -46.24
N TYR A 49 -15.71 10.13 -47.23
CA TYR A 49 -15.76 10.49 -48.64
C TYR A 49 -17.18 10.35 -49.15
N ILE A 50 -17.69 11.40 -49.81
CA ILE A 50 -19.05 11.40 -50.36
C ILE A 50 -18.98 11.12 -51.86
N ILE A 51 -19.72 10.10 -52.29
CA ILE A 51 -19.89 9.75 -53.71
C ILE A 51 -21.33 10.05 -54.10
N ASN A 52 -21.53 10.82 -55.17
CA ASN A 52 -22.84 11.10 -55.71
C ASN A 52 -23.16 10.12 -56.84
N LEU A 53 -24.18 9.30 -56.61
CA LEU A 53 -24.69 8.35 -57.59
C LEU A 53 -25.84 8.97 -58.37
N GLY A 54 -25.83 8.83 -59.68
CA GLY A 54 -26.96 9.09 -60.57
C GLY A 54 -27.60 7.78 -61.01
N VAL A 55 -28.91 7.65 -60.86
CA VAL A 55 -29.68 6.46 -61.26
C VAL A 55 -30.77 6.85 -62.27
N LYS A 56 -30.84 6.16 -63.41
CA LYS A 56 -31.77 6.43 -64.52
C LYS A 56 -32.64 5.20 -64.85
N GLY A 57 -33.77 5.03 -64.19
CA GLY A 57 -34.75 3.98 -64.51
C GLY A 57 -35.55 3.54 -63.28
N LYS A 58 -36.62 2.75 -63.47
CA LYS A 58 -37.46 2.21 -62.38
C LYS A 58 -37.29 0.70 -62.30
N GLY A 59 -36.91 0.18 -61.13
CA GLY A 59 -37.13 -1.23 -60.79
C GLY A 59 -35.92 -2.05 -60.30
N ASN A 60 -34.72 -1.48 -60.19
CA ASN A 60 -33.53 -2.23 -59.75
C ASN A 60 -33.27 -2.08 -58.24
N THR A 61 -32.85 -3.18 -57.60
CA THR A 61 -32.32 -3.21 -56.23
C THR A 61 -30.80 -3.27 -56.31
N TRP A 62 -30.08 -2.46 -55.53
CA TRP A 62 -28.68 -2.76 -55.22
C TRP A 62 -28.63 -3.79 -54.08
N LYS A 63 -28.18 -5.01 -54.38
CA LYS A 63 -28.44 -6.15 -53.47
C LYS A 63 -27.38 -6.37 -52.40
N SER A 64 -26.23 -5.73 -52.52
CA SER A 64 -25.22 -5.67 -51.48
C SER A 64 -24.16 -4.70 -51.95
N ILE A 65 -23.72 -3.80 -51.09
CA ILE A 65 -22.46 -3.12 -51.30
C ILE A 65 -21.57 -3.60 -50.18
N VAL A 66 -20.61 -4.44 -50.53
CA VAL A 66 -19.64 -4.99 -49.57
C VAL A 66 -18.34 -4.28 -49.87
N PRO A 67 -17.85 -3.40 -48.99
CA PRO A 67 -16.44 -3.03 -49.03
C PRO A 67 -15.63 -4.33 -48.96
N SER A 68 -14.66 -4.50 -49.86
CA SER A 68 -13.85 -5.74 -49.93
C SER A 68 -13.14 -6.06 -48.61
N ASP A 69 -12.96 -5.05 -47.76
CA ASP A 69 -12.17 -5.11 -46.55
C ASP A 69 -12.82 -4.37 -45.37
N PRO A 70 -12.57 -4.82 -44.13
CA PRO A 70 -13.21 -4.28 -42.92
C PRO A 70 -12.77 -2.85 -42.57
N TRP A 71 -11.71 -2.31 -43.19
CA TRP A 71 -11.23 -0.95 -42.95
C TRP A 71 -12.04 0.13 -43.68
N MET A 72 -13.07 -0.25 -44.44
CA MET A 72 -14.04 0.66 -45.05
C MET A 72 -15.44 0.33 -44.58
N THR A 73 -16.24 1.35 -44.27
CA THR A 73 -17.68 1.22 -44.11
C THR A 73 -18.40 2.20 -45.01
N MET A 74 -19.69 1.97 -45.24
CA MET A 74 -20.42 2.78 -46.19
C MET A 74 -21.90 2.88 -45.82
N THR A 75 -22.48 4.07 -45.98
CA THR A 75 -23.88 4.35 -45.68
C THR A 75 -24.56 5.09 -46.85
N PRO A 76 -25.74 4.64 -47.31
CA PRO A 76 -26.48 3.44 -46.90
C PRO A 76 -25.90 2.15 -47.50
N THR A 77 -26.03 1.01 -46.80
CA THR A 77 -25.51 -0.32 -47.21
C THR A 77 -26.40 -1.06 -48.23
N GLY A 78 -27.63 -0.59 -48.48
CA GLY A 78 -28.62 -1.22 -49.36
C GLY A 78 -29.95 -0.45 -49.42
N GLY A 79 -30.91 -0.86 -50.28
CA GLY A 79 -32.10 -0.05 -50.61
C GLY A 79 -32.72 -0.26 -52.02
N TYR A 80 -33.82 0.43 -52.30
CA TYR A 80 -34.60 0.33 -53.55
C TYR A 80 -34.56 1.69 -54.28
N HIS A 81 -34.18 1.72 -55.57
CA HIS A 81 -33.99 2.99 -56.27
C HIS A 81 -35.18 3.40 -57.14
N LYS A 82 -35.45 4.70 -57.17
CA LYS A 82 -36.20 5.43 -58.21
C LYS A 82 -35.18 6.27 -58.99
N SER A 83 -35.49 6.65 -60.23
CA SER A 83 -34.64 7.60 -60.96
C SER A 83 -34.35 8.85 -60.12
N GLY A 84 -33.09 9.21 -59.95
CA GLY A 84 -32.68 10.30 -59.06
C GLY A 84 -31.20 10.29 -58.71
N HIS A 85 -30.82 11.19 -57.80
CA HIS A 85 -29.46 11.31 -57.27
C HIS A 85 -29.40 10.83 -55.82
N TYR A 86 -28.36 10.08 -55.49
CA TYR A 86 -28.15 9.51 -54.15
C TYR A 86 -26.75 9.87 -53.65
N ARG A 87 -26.62 10.06 -52.33
CA ARG A 87 -25.33 10.26 -51.67
C ARG A 87 -24.94 9.00 -50.94
N LEU A 88 -23.73 8.56 -51.20
CA LEU A 88 -23.06 7.48 -50.54
C LEU A 88 -21.96 8.07 -49.67
N SER A 89 -21.95 7.75 -48.38
CA SER A 89 -20.86 8.11 -47.48
C SER A 89 -19.96 6.88 -47.31
N VAL A 90 -18.70 6.98 -47.71
CA VAL A 90 -17.66 5.96 -47.48
C VAL A 90 -16.80 6.44 -46.32
N GLU A 91 -16.80 5.72 -45.21
CA GLU A 91 -15.88 5.96 -44.11
C GLU A 91 -14.69 5.02 -44.26
N VAL A 92 -13.50 5.59 -44.35
CA VAL A 92 -12.24 4.85 -44.47
C VAL A 92 -11.49 4.99 -43.15
N SER A 93 -11.19 3.86 -42.50
CA SER A 93 -10.41 3.83 -41.26
C SER A 93 -8.96 4.23 -41.53
N PRO A 94 -8.24 4.78 -40.54
CA PRO A 94 -6.80 5.07 -40.68
C PRO A 94 -5.99 3.83 -41.10
N ASN A 95 -4.97 3.99 -41.94
CA ASN A 95 -3.97 2.98 -42.25
C ASN A 95 -2.75 3.16 -41.35
N SER A 96 -2.49 2.20 -40.47
CA SER A 96 -1.32 2.15 -39.58
C SER A 96 -0.11 1.42 -40.21
N GLY A 97 -0.29 0.76 -41.35
CA GLY A 97 0.76 0.01 -42.04
C GLY A 97 1.78 0.88 -42.80
N LYS A 98 2.99 0.33 -43.03
CA LYS A 98 4.03 0.97 -43.88
C LYS A 98 3.81 0.75 -45.38
N ASP A 99 2.84 -0.07 -45.73
CA ASP A 99 2.46 -0.33 -47.11
C ASP A 99 1.18 0.43 -47.46
N ASN A 100 1.12 0.89 -48.70
CA ASN A 100 -0.13 1.36 -49.27
C ASN A 100 -1.10 0.17 -49.30
N ARG A 101 -2.35 0.41 -48.90
CA ARG A 101 -3.41 -0.59 -49.01
C ARG A 101 -4.43 -0.14 -50.04
N GLN A 102 -5.05 -1.11 -50.68
CA GLN A 102 -6.08 -0.87 -51.68
C GLN A 102 -7.26 -1.78 -51.39
N GLY A 103 -8.45 -1.26 -51.66
CA GLY A 103 -9.71 -1.97 -51.52
C GLY A 103 -10.70 -1.49 -52.55
N GLU A 104 -11.82 -2.20 -52.64
CA GLU A 104 -12.80 -2.00 -53.68
C GLU A 104 -14.21 -1.98 -53.06
N ILE A 105 -15.04 -1.08 -53.57
CA ILE A 105 -16.46 -1.02 -53.23
C ILE A 105 -17.22 -1.41 -54.51
N CYS A 106 -17.76 -2.62 -54.52
CA CYS A 106 -18.52 -3.17 -55.63
C CYS A 106 -20.03 -2.87 -55.41
N ILE A 107 -20.64 -2.02 -56.24
CA ILE A 107 -22.08 -1.68 -56.24
C ILE A 107 -22.81 -2.54 -57.27
N TYR A 108 -23.45 -3.61 -56.80
CA TYR A 108 -24.14 -4.56 -57.68
C TYR A 108 -25.56 -4.10 -58.05
N THR A 109 -25.89 -4.26 -59.33
CA THR A 109 -27.23 -4.14 -59.93
C THR A 109 -27.73 -5.52 -60.38
N THR A 110 -28.94 -5.60 -60.92
CA THR A 110 -29.54 -6.85 -61.40
C THR A 110 -28.80 -7.49 -62.58
N SER A 111 -28.00 -6.72 -63.33
CA SER A 111 -27.32 -7.19 -64.55
C SER A 111 -25.85 -6.75 -64.66
N SER A 112 -25.32 -6.03 -63.67
CA SER A 112 -23.97 -5.45 -63.69
C SER A 112 -23.46 -4.98 -62.30
N HIS A 113 -22.20 -4.55 -62.15
CA HIS A 113 -21.69 -3.92 -60.93
C HIS A 113 -20.78 -2.70 -61.21
N LEU A 114 -21.02 -1.57 -60.55
CA LEU A 114 -20.13 -0.42 -60.59
C LEU A 114 -19.03 -0.59 -59.53
N LYS A 115 -17.77 -0.41 -59.93
CA LYS A 115 -16.61 -0.55 -59.07
C LYS A 115 -16.05 0.82 -58.67
N ILE A 116 -15.79 1.00 -57.39
CA ILE A 116 -15.04 2.15 -56.86
C ILE A 116 -13.76 1.62 -56.23
N ASN A 117 -12.61 2.05 -56.75
CA ASN A 117 -11.32 1.72 -56.18
C ASN A 117 -10.99 2.71 -55.06
N VAL A 118 -10.48 2.21 -53.95
CA VAL A 118 -10.00 3.01 -52.83
C VAL A 118 -8.54 2.67 -52.61
N GLN A 119 -7.65 3.63 -52.85
CA GLN A 119 -6.23 3.52 -52.54
C GLN A 119 -5.93 4.37 -51.31
N GLN A 120 -5.39 3.75 -50.27
CA GLN A 120 -4.99 4.44 -49.06
C GLN A 120 -3.47 4.39 -48.90
N SER A 121 -2.88 5.58 -48.72
CA SER A 121 -1.44 5.71 -48.52
C SER A 121 -0.99 5.04 -47.21
N ALA A 122 0.23 4.52 -47.21
CA ALA A 122 0.94 4.07 -46.01
C ALA A 122 1.08 5.18 -44.97
N THR A 123 1.16 4.80 -43.69
CA THR A 123 1.49 5.76 -42.64
C THR A 123 2.94 6.22 -42.75
N THR A 124 3.13 7.55 -42.67
CA THR A 124 4.45 8.15 -42.42
C THR A 124 4.74 8.31 -40.94
N ARG A 125 3.77 8.00 -40.07
CA ARG A 125 3.91 8.12 -38.61
C ARG A 125 4.95 7.11 -38.11
N ASP A 126 5.62 7.50 -37.03
CA ASP A 126 6.67 6.73 -36.38
C ASP A 126 6.06 5.94 -35.22
N GLY A 127 6.14 4.61 -35.28
CA GLY A 127 5.56 3.69 -34.30
C GLY A 127 4.03 3.51 -34.38
N CYS A 128 3.48 2.73 -33.44
CA CYS A 128 2.05 2.37 -33.37
C CYS A 128 1.19 3.35 -32.53
N CYS A 129 1.83 4.21 -31.74
CA CYS A 129 1.17 5.23 -30.93
C CYS A 129 2.04 6.47 -30.75
N GLY A 130 1.39 7.62 -30.52
CA GLY A 130 2.03 8.83 -30.05
C GLY A 130 2.34 8.73 -28.56
N LEU A 131 3.51 9.23 -28.16
CA LEU A 131 3.97 9.28 -26.77
C LEU A 131 4.33 10.73 -26.45
N SER A 132 3.85 11.26 -25.32
CA SER A 132 4.28 12.58 -24.84
C SER A 132 5.78 12.62 -24.56
N ASP A 133 6.32 11.50 -24.08
CA ASP A 133 7.71 11.33 -23.68
C ASP A 133 8.23 9.98 -24.17
N LYS A 134 9.33 9.99 -24.95
CA LYS A 134 10.01 8.78 -25.43
C LYS A 134 11.18 8.36 -24.54
N GLU A 135 11.68 9.28 -23.72
CA GLU A 135 12.76 9.03 -22.76
C GLU A 135 12.39 9.65 -21.41
N VAL A 136 12.50 8.86 -20.34
CA VAL A 136 12.27 9.32 -18.97
C VAL A 136 13.50 9.04 -18.12
N PHE A 137 13.99 10.05 -17.42
CA PHE A 137 15.12 9.92 -16.51
C PHE A 137 14.69 10.21 -15.07
N PHE A 138 14.91 9.23 -14.20
CA PHE A 138 14.73 9.35 -12.76
C PHE A 138 16.07 9.56 -12.08
N SER A 139 16.17 10.61 -11.26
CA SER A 139 17.28 10.72 -10.32
C SER A 139 17.22 9.61 -9.27
N ALA A 140 18.34 9.32 -8.61
CA ALA A 140 18.46 8.16 -7.72
C ALA A 140 17.46 8.13 -6.56
N THR A 141 16.96 9.29 -6.14
CA THR A 141 15.99 9.42 -5.06
C THR A 141 14.59 9.77 -5.56
N GLU A 142 14.38 9.83 -6.87
CA GLU A 142 13.09 10.21 -7.42
C GLU A 142 12.11 9.04 -7.41
N CYS A 143 11.09 9.17 -6.58
CA CYS A 143 9.97 8.24 -6.49
C CYS A 143 8.68 8.86 -7.03
N ARG A 144 8.78 9.90 -7.87
CA ARG A 144 7.60 10.59 -8.40
C ARG A 144 7.06 9.90 -9.63
N TYR A 145 5.75 9.64 -9.65
CA TYR A 145 5.08 9.29 -10.88
C TYR A 145 5.35 10.34 -11.96
N HIS A 146 5.85 9.85 -13.08
CA HIS A 146 5.95 10.56 -14.33
C HIS A 146 4.79 10.10 -15.21
N ASP A 147 3.90 11.02 -15.54
CA ASP A 147 2.71 10.74 -16.33
C ASP A 147 3.06 10.88 -17.82
N ILE A 148 2.76 9.84 -18.59
CA ILE A 148 2.99 9.76 -20.03
C ILE A 148 1.66 9.57 -20.72
N THR A 149 1.33 10.50 -21.62
CA THR A 149 0.14 10.38 -22.46
C THR A 149 0.45 9.49 -23.65
N VAL A 150 -0.39 8.46 -23.82
CA VAL A 150 -0.33 7.51 -24.94
C VAL A 150 -1.54 7.75 -25.83
N SER A 151 -1.30 8.06 -27.10
CA SER A 151 -2.32 8.30 -28.11
C SER A 151 -2.25 7.20 -29.18
N PRO A 152 -2.99 6.08 -29.04
CA PRO A 152 -2.92 4.95 -29.96
C PRO A 152 -3.43 5.29 -31.36
N TYR A 153 -2.66 4.94 -32.40
CA TYR A 153 -3.11 5.07 -33.80
C TYR A 153 -3.91 3.86 -34.25
N GLU A 154 -3.66 2.72 -33.62
CA GLU A 154 -4.32 1.43 -33.78
C GLU A 154 -4.52 0.79 -32.40
N ASP A 155 -5.13 -0.40 -32.34
CA ASP A 155 -5.16 -1.16 -31.10
C ASP A 155 -3.74 -1.66 -30.77
N ILE A 156 -3.31 -1.48 -29.52
CA ILE A 156 -1.94 -1.80 -29.09
C ILE A 156 -1.94 -2.77 -27.91
N ASP A 157 -0.87 -3.56 -27.79
CA ASP A 157 -0.49 -4.28 -26.58
C ASP A 157 0.72 -3.60 -25.93
N MET A 158 0.91 -3.78 -24.62
CA MET A 158 2.04 -3.24 -23.88
C MET A 158 2.85 -4.39 -23.29
N THR A 159 4.17 -4.29 -23.42
CA THR A 159 5.13 -5.21 -22.82
C THR A 159 6.20 -4.43 -22.06
N THR A 160 6.71 -5.03 -20.99
CA THR A 160 7.66 -4.40 -20.07
C THR A 160 8.87 -5.30 -19.96
N SER A 161 9.92 -4.99 -20.72
CA SER A 161 11.18 -5.73 -20.68
C SER A 161 12.13 -5.07 -19.69
N ASP A 162 12.71 -5.87 -18.78
CA ASP A 162 13.59 -5.43 -17.69
C ASP A 162 13.00 -4.31 -16.80
N ALA A 163 11.67 -4.23 -16.75
CA ALA A 163 10.91 -3.18 -16.08
C ALA A 163 10.30 -3.64 -14.74
N GLU A 164 10.74 -4.77 -14.18
CA GLU A 164 10.23 -5.28 -12.89
C GLU A 164 10.42 -4.30 -11.72
N TRP A 165 11.38 -3.39 -11.87
CA TRP A 165 11.65 -2.32 -10.93
C TRP A 165 10.83 -1.04 -11.17
N LEU A 166 9.99 -1.00 -12.19
CA LEU A 166 9.08 0.11 -12.44
C LEU A 166 7.69 -0.20 -11.90
N GLN A 167 7.17 0.73 -11.11
CA GLN A 167 5.75 0.82 -10.83
C GLN A 167 5.10 1.48 -12.05
N ILE A 168 4.19 0.75 -12.70
CA ILE A 168 3.39 1.25 -13.81
C ILE A 168 1.94 1.26 -13.34
N ALA A 169 1.24 2.36 -13.58
CA ALA A 169 -0.15 2.53 -13.21
C ALA A 169 -0.93 3.20 -14.34
N GLY A 170 -2.26 3.00 -14.37
CA GLY A 170 -3.15 3.68 -15.31
C GLY A 170 -3.29 2.99 -16.67
N VAL A 171 -2.84 1.73 -16.78
CA VAL A 171 -3.07 0.94 -17.99
C VAL A 171 -4.57 0.59 -18.08
N PRO A 172 -5.27 0.92 -19.18
CA PRO A 172 -6.72 0.68 -19.29
C PRO A 172 -7.12 -0.80 -19.19
N GLU A 173 -8.16 -1.07 -18.41
CA GLU A 173 -8.82 -2.39 -18.42
C GLU A 173 -9.61 -2.58 -19.73
N GLY A 174 -9.50 -3.77 -20.32
CA GLY A 174 -10.22 -4.11 -21.57
C GLY A 174 -9.47 -3.81 -22.87
N GLY A 175 -8.20 -3.41 -22.79
CA GLY A 175 -7.32 -3.22 -23.95
C GLY A 175 -7.09 -1.75 -24.31
N MET A 176 -5.97 -1.48 -24.97
CA MET A 176 -5.58 -0.13 -25.39
C MET A 176 -6.01 0.07 -26.84
N THR A 177 -7.14 0.76 -27.03
CA THR A 177 -7.84 0.84 -28.32
C THR A 177 -7.44 2.07 -29.14
N ALA A 178 -7.46 1.93 -30.46
CA ALA A 178 -7.22 3.02 -31.41
C ALA A 178 -8.02 4.28 -31.06
N SER A 179 -7.39 5.44 -31.21
CA SER A 179 -7.98 6.79 -31.00
C SER A 179 -8.49 7.09 -29.59
N LYS A 180 -8.33 6.18 -28.61
CA LYS A 180 -8.64 6.46 -27.20
C LYS A 180 -7.35 6.75 -26.44
N GLU A 181 -7.12 8.03 -26.21
CA GLU A 181 -5.99 8.49 -25.40
C GLU A 181 -6.14 8.04 -23.94
N PHE A 182 -5.01 7.68 -23.33
CA PHE A 182 -4.92 7.36 -21.91
C PHE A 182 -3.56 7.78 -21.35
N THR A 183 -3.45 7.83 -20.03
CA THR A 183 -2.21 8.20 -19.33
C THR A 183 -1.73 7.02 -18.52
N ILE A 184 -0.48 6.61 -18.76
CA ILE A 184 0.23 5.74 -17.81
C ILE A 184 1.09 6.61 -16.88
N SER A 185 1.20 6.18 -15.63
CA SER A 185 2.08 6.78 -14.64
C SER A 185 3.20 5.79 -14.34
N ILE A 186 4.45 6.22 -14.45
CA ILE A 186 5.61 5.37 -14.16
C ILE A 186 6.47 5.95 -13.03
N ALA A 187 6.98 5.11 -12.14
CA ALA A 187 7.92 5.50 -11.10
C ALA A 187 8.86 4.34 -10.76
N PRO A 188 10.11 4.59 -10.35
CA PRO A 188 10.97 3.54 -9.79
C PRO A 188 10.35 2.95 -8.51
N ASP A 189 10.53 1.65 -8.29
CA ASP A 189 10.15 0.96 -7.05
C ASP A 189 11.02 1.33 -5.83
N GLY A 190 12.04 2.15 -6.07
CA GLY A 190 12.99 2.68 -5.08
C GLY A 190 14.35 3.01 -5.70
N PRO A 191 15.28 3.53 -4.88
CA PRO A 191 16.68 3.71 -5.25
C PRO A 191 17.35 2.35 -5.56
N TYR A 192 18.43 2.37 -6.37
CA TYR A 192 19.20 1.17 -6.70
C TYR A 192 20.70 1.46 -6.72
N PRO A 193 21.58 0.53 -6.27
CA PRO A 193 23.02 0.76 -6.18
C PRO A 193 23.68 1.14 -7.50
N THR A 194 23.25 0.51 -8.58
CA THR A 194 23.76 0.74 -9.93
C THR A 194 22.71 1.42 -10.79
N GLY A 195 23.15 2.12 -11.84
CA GLY A 195 22.21 2.63 -12.84
C GLY A 195 21.45 1.46 -13.46
N ARG A 196 20.16 1.66 -13.73
CA ARG A 196 19.32 0.65 -14.39
C ARG A 196 18.45 1.32 -15.44
N SER A 197 18.12 0.55 -16.47
CA SER A 197 17.25 0.98 -17.56
C SER A 197 16.20 -0.09 -17.84
N ALA A 198 15.08 0.33 -18.39
CA ALA A 198 14.00 -0.55 -18.82
C ALA A 198 13.32 0.01 -20.06
N LEU A 199 12.65 -0.87 -20.80
CA LEU A 199 11.86 -0.49 -21.96
C LEU A 199 10.39 -0.84 -21.73
N ILE A 200 9.53 0.16 -21.90
CA ILE A 200 8.09 -0.05 -22.03
C ILE A 200 7.79 0.02 -23.52
N SER A 201 7.38 -1.11 -24.09
CA SER A 201 7.14 -1.25 -25.52
C SER A 201 5.65 -1.42 -25.79
N PHE A 202 5.11 -0.55 -26.63
CA PHE A 202 3.79 -0.71 -27.23
C PHE A 202 3.94 -1.37 -28.59
N VAL A 203 3.09 -2.35 -28.89
CA VAL A 203 3.10 -3.08 -30.16
C VAL A 203 1.73 -2.95 -30.81
N GLY A 204 1.69 -2.45 -32.05
CA GLY A 204 0.48 -2.37 -32.86
C GLY A 204 -0.04 -3.74 -33.25
N LYS A 205 -1.32 -4.01 -33.02
CA LYS A 205 -1.94 -5.31 -33.34
C LYS A 205 -2.11 -5.55 -34.83
N GLU A 206 -2.28 -4.50 -35.62
CA GLU A 206 -2.46 -4.59 -37.07
C GLU A 206 -1.11 -4.47 -37.79
N SER A 207 -0.32 -3.45 -37.42
CA SER A 207 0.92 -3.13 -38.13
C SER A 207 2.15 -3.90 -37.65
N GLY A 208 2.13 -4.43 -36.42
CA GLY A 208 3.31 -4.97 -35.73
C GLY A 208 4.37 -3.92 -35.38
N GLN A 209 4.13 -2.63 -35.64
CA GLN A 209 5.07 -1.56 -35.31
C GLN A 209 5.17 -1.36 -33.81
N THR A 210 6.32 -0.84 -33.37
CA THR A 210 6.58 -0.62 -31.95
C THR A 210 6.81 0.86 -31.65
N SER A 211 6.18 1.36 -30.60
CA SER A 211 6.56 2.62 -29.94
C SER A 211 7.17 2.29 -28.59
N ILE A 212 8.33 2.89 -28.27
CA ILE A 212 9.11 2.53 -27.08
C ILE A 212 9.31 3.76 -26.20
N ILE A 213 9.17 3.57 -24.89
CA ILE A 213 9.63 4.49 -23.86
C ILE A 213 10.91 3.90 -23.25
N GLU A 214 12.02 4.62 -23.37
CA GLU A 214 13.25 4.29 -22.64
C GLU A 214 13.21 4.95 -21.26
N VAL A 215 13.29 4.14 -20.21
CA VAL A 215 13.31 4.63 -18.84
C VAL A 215 14.68 4.38 -18.23
N LYS A 216 15.31 5.44 -17.74
CA LYS A 216 16.62 5.41 -17.07
C LYS A 216 16.46 5.82 -15.62
N HIS A 217 17.12 5.11 -14.72
CA HIS A 217 17.18 5.46 -13.31
C HIS A 217 18.64 5.49 -12.86
N ALA A 218 19.04 6.62 -12.28
CA ALA A 218 20.40 6.81 -11.83
C ALA A 218 20.75 5.84 -10.68
N GLY A 219 21.94 5.25 -10.76
CA GLY A 219 22.49 4.44 -9.68
C GLY A 219 22.98 5.30 -8.54
N HIS A 220 22.94 4.76 -7.33
CA HIS A 220 23.43 5.43 -6.15
C HIS A 220 23.85 4.43 -5.08
N ASP A 221 25.10 4.51 -4.63
CA ASP A 221 25.63 3.64 -3.58
C ASP A 221 24.74 3.69 -2.33
N CYS A 222 23.98 2.61 -2.07
CA CYS A 222 22.94 2.58 -1.04
C CYS A 222 23.56 2.48 0.36
N GLN A 223 23.57 3.59 1.08
CA GLN A 223 23.91 3.67 2.49
C GLN A 223 22.70 3.27 3.34
N PRO A 224 22.90 2.66 4.52
CA PRO A 224 21.79 2.24 5.37
C PRO A 224 20.90 3.41 5.78
N ALA A 225 19.59 3.28 5.55
CA ALA A 225 18.56 4.25 5.93
C ALA A 225 17.81 3.84 7.21
N PHE A 226 18.37 2.91 7.98
CA PHE A 226 17.80 2.43 9.23
C PHE A 226 18.29 3.23 10.44
N PRO A 227 17.45 3.37 11.48
CA PRO A 227 16.02 3.03 11.51
C PRO A 227 15.18 4.00 10.65
N SER A 228 14.32 3.48 9.79
CA SER A 228 13.45 4.31 8.93
C SER A 228 12.11 4.56 9.61
N ARG A 229 11.70 5.83 9.73
CA ARG A 229 10.47 6.21 10.43
C ARG A 229 9.63 7.16 9.61
N TRP A 230 8.35 6.83 9.50
CA TRP A 230 7.33 7.72 8.94
C TRP A 230 6.48 8.25 10.09
N TYR A 231 6.84 9.46 10.52
CA TYR A 231 6.21 10.19 11.62
C TYR A 231 6.00 11.64 11.20
N TYR A 232 4.92 11.90 10.47
CA TYR A 232 4.61 13.26 10.04
C TYR A 232 3.99 14.08 11.17
N THR A 233 4.14 15.38 11.07
CA THR A 233 3.21 16.36 11.63
C THR A 233 2.05 16.60 10.65
N ASN A 234 0.99 17.25 11.12
CA ASN A 234 -0.15 17.65 10.27
C ASN A 234 0.29 18.43 9.02
N SER A 235 1.33 19.27 9.12
CA SER A 235 1.84 20.08 8.01
C SER A 235 2.70 19.29 7.04
N GLU A 236 3.52 18.35 7.53
CA GLU A 236 4.42 17.56 6.69
C GLU A 236 3.68 16.54 5.82
N ALA A 237 2.53 16.06 6.27
CA ALA A 237 1.73 15.10 5.51
C ALA A 237 1.28 15.63 4.14
N ALA A 238 1.01 16.94 4.03
CA ALA A 238 0.60 17.56 2.78
C ALA A 238 1.75 17.68 1.75
N SER A 239 3.00 17.69 2.21
CA SER A 239 4.20 17.86 1.38
C SER A 239 5.07 16.60 1.27
N CYS A 240 4.66 15.49 1.88
CA CYS A 240 5.43 14.23 1.93
C CYS A 240 5.61 13.50 0.58
N GLY A 241 5.07 14.07 -0.51
CA GLY A 241 5.10 13.50 -1.86
C GLY A 241 3.83 12.73 -2.24
N TRP A 242 3.11 12.14 -1.29
CA TRP A 242 2.02 11.19 -1.53
C TRP A 242 1.06 11.49 -2.69
N LEU A 243 0.54 12.72 -2.78
CA LEU A 243 -0.42 13.12 -3.82
C LEU A 243 0.22 13.31 -5.19
N ILE A 244 1.48 13.76 -5.21
CA ILE A 244 2.22 14.13 -6.42
C ILE A 244 2.95 12.91 -6.96
N SER A 245 3.72 12.27 -6.10
CA SER A 245 4.66 11.21 -6.44
C SER A 245 4.06 9.82 -6.35
N GLY A 246 2.98 9.63 -5.58
CA GLY A 246 2.47 8.32 -5.22
C GLY A 246 3.29 7.56 -4.20
N ALA A 247 4.29 8.21 -3.62
CA ALA A 247 5.12 7.69 -2.55
C ALA A 247 5.33 8.72 -1.44
N ALA A 248 5.32 8.26 -0.18
CA ALA A 248 5.59 9.08 0.99
C ALA A 248 6.99 8.78 1.55
N GLU A 249 7.80 9.83 1.75
CA GLU A 249 9.17 9.69 2.24
C GLU A 249 9.23 9.58 3.76
N ALA A 250 10.01 8.64 4.29
CA ALA A 250 10.34 8.63 5.71
C ALA A 250 10.99 9.98 6.09
N ASN A 251 10.54 10.58 7.19
CA ASN A 251 10.91 11.94 7.59
C ASN A 251 11.66 12.03 8.92
N TYR A 252 11.92 10.89 9.56
CA TYR A 252 12.73 10.82 10.78
C TYR A 252 13.75 9.67 10.70
N ASP A 253 14.95 9.94 11.21
CA ASP A 253 16.03 8.98 11.48
C ASP A 253 16.51 8.15 10.28
N THR A 254 16.09 8.53 9.07
CA THR A 254 16.68 8.02 7.84
C THR A 254 18.15 8.47 7.82
N GLY A 255 19.09 7.56 7.56
CA GLY A 255 20.51 7.87 7.41
C GLY A 255 20.79 8.86 6.26
N SER A 256 21.88 8.70 5.52
CA SER A 256 22.15 9.60 4.37
C SER A 256 21.15 9.45 3.20
N GLN A 257 20.20 8.51 3.28
CA GLN A 257 19.23 8.20 2.22
C GLN A 257 17.82 8.07 2.77
N ARG A 258 16.83 8.39 1.92
CA ARG A 258 15.40 8.35 2.29
C ARG A 258 14.78 7.01 1.93
N SER A 259 13.90 6.53 2.80
CA SER A 259 13.04 5.37 2.56
C SER A 259 11.67 5.83 2.07
N PHE A 260 10.96 4.97 1.34
CA PHE A 260 9.70 5.33 0.70
C PHE A 260 8.61 4.30 0.99
N VAL A 261 7.36 4.77 1.09
CA VAL A 261 6.18 3.92 1.03
C VAL A 261 5.33 4.31 -0.18
N SER A 262 4.90 3.35 -1.00
CA SER A 262 3.96 3.59 -2.11
C SER A 262 2.74 2.66 -2.02
N ALA A 263 1.66 3.02 -2.73
CA ALA A 263 0.51 2.16 -2.95
C ALA A 263 0.55 1.62 -4.38
N VAL A 264 0.51 0.29 -4.52
CA VAL A 264 0.68 -0.40 -5.79
C VAL A 264 -0.55 -1.25 -6.08
N GLY A 265 -1.20 -0.95 -7.20
CA GLY A 265 -2.30 -1.75 -7.74
C GLY A 265 -1.79 -2.86 -8.63
N VAL A 266 -2.30 -4.07 -8.48
CA VAL A 266 -1.98 -5.19 -9.38
C VAL A 266 -2.52 -4.91 -10.78
N ASN A 267 -1.93 -5.55 -11.78
CA ASN A 267 -2.26 -5.34 -13.20
C ASN A 267 -2.15 -3.87 -13.64
N ASN A 268 -1.25 -3.11 -13.01
CA ASN A 268 -1.01 -1.70 -13.29
C ASN A 268 -2.23 -0.80 -13.04
N LEU A 269 -3.08 -1.16 -12.06
CA LEU A 269 -4.20 -0.33 -11.63
C LEU A 269 -3.70 0.94 -10.93
N LYS A 270 -4.23 2.10 -11.33
CA LYS A 270 -3.97 3.37 -10.64
C LYS A 270 -4.87 3.48 -9.41
N LEU A 271 -4.28 3.25 -8.24
CA LEU A 271 -4.98 3.43 -6.96
C LEU A 271 -5.20 4.92 -6.65
N ASN A 272 -6.35 5.20 -6.03
CA ASN A 272 -6.70 6.55 -5.62
C ASN A 272 -5.95 6.92 -4.34
N ARG A 273 -5.44 8.15 -4.28
CA ARG A 273 -4.65 8.68 -3.17
C ARG A 273 -5.23 9.99 -2.69
N SER A 274 -5.37 10.16 -1.38
CA SER A 274 -5.85 11.40 -0.78
C SER A 274 -5.08 11.74 0.50
N ILE A 275 -5.23 12.97 0.98
CA ILE A 275 -4.84 13.39 2.33
C ILE A 275 -6.12 13.72 3.07
N SER A 276 -6.43 12.93 4.10
CA SER A 276 -7.68 13.03 4.85
C SER A 276 -7.56 14.04 5.98
N THR A 277 -8.19 15.20 5.80
CA THR A 277 -8.26 16.24 6.84
C THR A 277 -9.14 15.81 8.02
N ALA A 278 -10.12 14.93 7.79
CA ALA A 278 -10.98 14.36 8.84
C ALA A 278 -10.20 13.54 9.88
N TYR A 279 -9.03 13.02 9.50
CA TYR A 279 -8.17 12.20 10.35
C TYR A 279 -6.79 12.86 10.55
N LYS A 280 -6.76 14.16 10.86
CA LYS A 280 -5.53 14.90 11.18
C LYS A 280 -4.48 14.87 10.03
N ASN A 281 -4.93 15.09 8.80
CA ASN A 281 -4.11 15.08 7.57
C ASN A 281 -3.45 13.72 7.25
N SER A 282 -4.10 12.61 7.63
CA SER A 282 -3.59 11.27 7.38
C SER A 282 -3.52 10.94 5.89
N ILE A 283 -2.50 10.17 5.53
CA ILE A 283 -2.34 9.66 4.17
C ILE A 283 -3.41 8.59 3.91
N ALA A 284 -4.01 8.60 2.72
CA ALA A 284 -5.08 7.68 2.37
C ALA A 284 -4.89 6.99 1.02
N VAL A 285 -5.38 5.74 0.93
CA VAL A 285 -5.52 4.97 -0.30
C VAL A 285 -6.95 4.44 -0.42
N SER A 286 -7.56 4.56 -1.61
CA SER A 286 -8.81 3.87 -1.95
C SER A 286 -8.74 3.18 -3.32
N GLY A 287 -9.72 2.32 -3.60
CA GLY A 287 -9.72 1.48 -4.82
C GLY A 287 -8.93 0.19 -4.66
N LEU A 288 -8.52 -0.17 -3.43
CA LEU A 288 -7.73 -1.36 -3.13
C LEU A 288 -8.57 -2.63 -3.28
N TYR A 289 -8.06 -3.62 -4.00
CA TYR A 289 -8.63 -4.95 -4.15
C TYR A 289 -7.64 -6.05 -3.75
N THR A 290 -8.11 -7.30 -3.76
CA THR A 290 -7.29 -8.48 -3.48
C THR A 290 -6.05 -8.50 -4.37
N GLY A 291 -4.87 -8.59 -3.75
CA GLY A 291 -3.59 -8.57 -4.45
C GLY A 291 -2.87 -7.23 -4.40
N ASP A 292 -3.58 -6.10 -4.25
CA ASP A 292 -2.97 -4.78 -4.11
C ASP A 292 -2.20 -4.64 -2.79
N TYR A 293 -1.25 -3.72 -2.74
CA TYR A 293 -0.37 -3.62 -1.56
C TYR A 293 0.19 -2.23 -1.31
N LEU A 294 0.56 -2.00 -0.05
CA LEU A 294 1.50 -0.95 0.33
C LEU A 294 2.91 -1.53 0.25
N LEU A 295 3.82 -0.85 -0.43
CA LEU A 295 5.23 -1.24 -0.57
C LEU A 295 6.13 -0.28 0.20
N PHE A 296 6.96 -0.81 1.09
CA PHE A 296 7.98 -0.08 1.83
C PHE A 296 9.36 -0.47 1.30
N SER A 297 10.06 0.51 0.74
CA SER A 297 11.39 0.35 0.14
C SER A 297 12.42 1.11 0.97
N ILE A 298 13.35 0.39 1.59
CA ILE A 298 14.28 0.90 2.58
C ILE A 298 15.74 0.62 2.15
N PRO A 299 16.53 1.66 1.85
CA PRO A 299 17.96 1.52 1.63
C PRO A 299 18.66 0.92 2.84
N SER A 300 19.55 -0.02 2.58
CA SER A 300 20.21 -0.82 3.62
C SER A 300 21.67 -1.13 3.33
N GLY A 301 22.10 -1.00 2.07
CA GLY A 301 23.38 -1.53 1.64
C GLY A 301 23.40 -3.06 1.73
N LYS A 302 24.59 -3.65 1.85
CA LYS A 302 24.71 -5.10 2.00
C LYS A 302 24.23 -5.53 3.39
N LEU A 303 23.30 -6.48 3.45
CA LEU A 303 22.93 -7.18 4.68
C LEU A 303 23.22 -8.67 4.52
N GLU A 304 23.94 -9.27 5.47
CA GLU A 304 24.25 -10.69 5.42
C GLU A 304 23.02 -11.55 5.74
N ALA A 305 22.99 -12.77 5.20
CA ALA A 305 22.04 -13.79 5.63
C ALA A 305 22.06 -13.95 7.17
N GLY A 306 20.90 -14.19 7.76
CA GLY A 306 20.69 -14.19 9.21
C GLY A 306 20.40 -12.81 9.81
N THR A 307 20.54 -11.73 9.05
CA THR A 307 20.17 -10.38 9.54
C THR A 307 18.69 -10.31 9.86
N SER A 308 18.36 -9.82 11.05
CA SER A 308 16.96 -9.59 11.45
C SER A 308 16.48 -8.23 10.96
N VAL A 309 15.23 -8.17 10.54
CA VAL A 309 14.52 -6.94 10.16
C VAL A 309 13.22 -6.87 10.96
N ASP A 310 13.05 -5.81 11.75
CA ASP A 310 11.81 -5.54 12.47
C ASP A 310 11.01 -4.44 11.77
N PHE A 311 9.71 -4.66 11.68
CA PHE A 311 8.76 -3.81 10.99
C PHE A 311 7.53 -3.55 11.87
N MET A 312 7.06 -2.32 11.88
CA MET A 312 5.80 -1.92 12.51
C MET A 312 4.99 -1.10 11.53
N LEU A 313 3.68 -1.36 11.48
CA LEU A 313 2.71 -0.56 10.75
C LEU A 313 1.51 -0.26 11.65
N THR A 314 1.09 1.00 11.66
CA THR A 314 -0.16 1.48 12.23
C THR A 314 -1.05 1.92 11.07
N ILE A 315 -2.26 1.38 11.00
CA ILE A 315 -3.19 1.55 9.88
C ILE A 315 -4.63 1.50 10.37
N SER A 316 -5.54 2.22 9.71
CA SER A 316 -6.98 2.17 10.00
C SER A 316 -7.80 2.15 8.72
N SER A 317 -9.06 1.74 8.81
CA SER A 317 -10.02 1.90 7.71
C SER A 317 -10.93 3.10 7.97
N ALA A 318 -11.02 3.97 6.98
CA ALA A 318 -11.91 5.13 6.96
C ALA A 318 -13.38 4.74 7.10
N ASN A 319 -13.71 3.61 6.49
CA ASN A 319 -15.05 3.07 6.35
C ASN A 319 -14.95 1.56 6.22
N ASN A 320 -16.10 0.88 6.35
CA ASN A 320 -16.12 -0.58 6.27
C ASN A 320 -16.10 -1.14 4.85
N ASN A 321 -16.05 -0.30 3.82
CA ASN A 321 -15.93 -0.77 2.44
C ASN A 321 -14.47 -1.12 2.07
N ALA A 322 -13.50 -0.65 2.88
CA ALA A 322 -12.09 -0.95 2.68
C ALA A 322 -11.77 -2.44 2.89
N PRO A 323 -10.70 -2.96 2.29
CA PRO A 323 -10.26 -4.34 2.50
C PRO A 323 -9.98 -4.63 3.98
N LYS A 324 -10.35 -5.83 4.43
CA LYS A 324 -10.22 -6.21 5.84
C LYS A 324 -8.90 -6.91 6.16
N TYR A 325 -8.47 -7.88 5.37
CA TYR A 325 -7.36 -8.77 5.75
C TYR A 325 -6.09 -8.46 4.95
N TRP A 326 -4.95 -8.48 5.65
CA TRP A 326 -3.66 -8.09 5.09
C TRP A 326 -2.58 -9.11 5.48
N ILE A 327 -1.67 -9.41 4.56
CA ILE A 327 -0.46 -10.17 4.83
C ILE A 327 0.78 -9.29 4.66
N CYS A 328 1.67 -9.31 5.64
CA CYS A 328 2.95 -8.61 5.56
C CYS A 328 4.02 -9.58 5.06
N GLU A 329 4.79 -9.19 4.05
CA GLU A 329 5.77 -10.03 3.37
C GLU A 329 7.09 -9.27 3.21
N ILE A 330 8.22 -9.98 3.24
CA ILE A 330 9.54 -9.44 2.94
C ILE A 330 10.05 -10.03 1.62
N TYR A 331 10.72 -9.23 0.80
CA TYR A 331 11.40 -9.73 -0.40
C TYR A 331 12.79 -10.26 -0.03
N ASP A 332 13.05 -11.53 -0.33
CA ASP A 332 14.26 -12.25 0.09
C ASP A 332 14.56 -13.37 -0.92
N GLY A 333 15.79 -13.43 -1.44
CA GLY A 333 16.19 -14.45 -2.41
C GLY A 333 15.42 -14.45 -3.73
N GLY A 334 14.95 -13.29 -4.18
CA GLY A 334 14.20 -13.16 -5.43
C GLY A 334 12.70 -13.48 -5.30
N GLN A 335 12.19 -13.71 -4.09
CA GLN A 335 10.81 -14.13 -3.83
C GLN A 335 10.20 -13.31 -2.69
N TRP A 336 8.88 -13.13 -2.73
CA TRP A 336 8.13 -12.59 -1.59
C TRP A 336 7.85 -13.70 -0.58
N ARG A 337 8.29 -13.49 0.66
CA ARG A 337 8.15 -14.47 1.74
C ARG A 337 7.21 -13.96 2.83
N CYS A 338 6.24 -14.78 3.18
CA CYS A 338 5.37 -14.57 4.33
C CYS A 338 6.12 -14.87 5.65
N PRO A 339 5.69 -14.30 6.78
CA PRO A 339 6.20 -14.69 8.09
C PRO A 339 5.82 -16.14 8.42
N ASP A 340 6.40 -16.67 9.50
CA ASP A 340 6.12 -18.02 9.99
C ASP A 340 4.61 -18.25 10.12
N GLN A 341 4.12 -19.38 9.60
CA GLN A 341 2.71 -19.76 9.59
C GLN A 341 2.08 -19.74 11.00
N SER A 342 2.85 -20.01 12.04
CA SER A 342 2.42 -19.96 13.44
C SER A 342 2.09 -18.54 13.94
N THR A 343 2.54 -17.50 13.23
CA THR A 343 2.28 -16.09 13.55
C THR A 343 1.06 -15.52 12.84
N LEU A 344 0.53 -16.24 11.85
CA LEU A 344 -0.62 -15.84 11.04
C LEU A 344 -1.93 -16.25 11.71
N SER A 345 -2.93 -15.38 11.62
CA SER A 345 -4.32 -15.71 11.93
C SER A 345 -5.01 -16.27 10.69
N THR A 346 -6.09 -17.03 10.89
CA THR A 346 -6.94 -17.55 9.80
C THR A 346 -8.37 -17.04 10.02
N ASN A 347 -9.02 -16.52 8.98
CA ASN A 347 -10.42 -16.10 9.05
C ASN A 347 -11.38 -17.28 8.77
N ASP A 348 -12.69 -17.04 8.84
CA ASP A 348 -13.71 -18.06 8.63
C ASP A 348 -13.72 -18.66 7.21
N ASP A 349 -13.18 -17.94 6.22
CA ASP A 349 -13.03 -18.42 4.84
C ASP A 349 -11.71 -19.22 4.62
N GLY A 350 -10.91 -19.43 5.67
CA GLY A 350 -9.62 -20.11 5.58
C GLY A 350 -8.47 -19.23 5.07
N VAL A 351 -8.69 -17.92 4.90
CA VAL A 351 -7.65 -16.97 4.46
C VAL A 351 -6.72 -16.67 5.61
N LYS A 352 -5.42 -16.83 5.38
CA LYS A 352 -4.37 -16.47 6.33
C LYS A 352 -3.98 -15.01 6.21
N TYR A 353 -3.79 -14.35 7.34
CA TYR A 353 -3.46 -12.92 7.40
C TYR A 353 -2.54 -12.59 8.58
N SER A 354 -1.75 -11.53 8.44
CA SER A 354 -0.86 -11.00 9.48
C SER A 354 -1.61 -10.07 10.43
N PHE A 355 -2.46 -9.21 9.88
CA PHE A 355 -3.31 -8.29 10.63
C PHE A 355 -4.59 -7.99 9.84
N TYR A 356 -5.56 -7.36 10.51
CA TYR A 356 -6.80 -6.93 9.86
C TYR A 356 -7.12 -5.48 10.18
N THR A 357 -7.91 -4.86 9.31
CA THR A 357 -8.41 -3.50 9.44
C THR A 357 -9.91 -3.50 9.27
N LYS A 358 -10.60 -2.62 10.00
CA LYS A 358 -11.99 -2.26 9.71
C LYS A 358 -12.26 -0.88 10.25
N HIS A 359 -13.45 -0.34 9.97
CA HIS A 359 -13.81 0.92 10.57
C HIS A 359 -14.09 0.75 12.06
N PHE A 360 -13.22 1.33 12.88
CA PHE A 360 -13.43 1.43 14.31
C PHE A 360 -13.84 2.87 14.63
N SER A 361 -14.97 3.02 15.33
CA SER A 361 -15.39 4.34 15.83
C SER A 361 -14.35 4.90 16.82
N SER A 362 -14.26 6.23 16.88
CA SER A 362 -13.40 6.95 17.83
C SER A 362 -11.89 6.77 17.61
N TYR A 363 -11.44 6.86 16.35
CA TYR A 363 -10.02 7.01 15.98
C TYR A 363 -9.14 5.86 16.52
N GLN A 364 -9.52 4.61 16.24
CA GLN A 364 -8.69 3.45 16.56
C GLN A 364 -7.90 3.01 15.34
N HIS A 365 -6.69 2.53 15.61
CA HIS A 365 -5.79 2.03 14.60
C HIS A 365 -5.38 0.59 14.95
N THR A 366 -5.31 -0.24 13.93
CA THR A 366 -4.59 -1.50 14.01
C THR A 366 -3.10 -1.16 14.06
N SER A 367 -2.42 -1.53 15.14
CA SER A 367 -0.97 -1.49 15.25
C SER A 367 -0.44 -2.91 15.18
N PHE A 368 0.42 -3.19 14.22
CA PHE A 368 0.96 -4.52 13.99
C PHE A 368 2.49 -4.45 13.96
N THR A 369 3.14 -5.48 14.52
CA THR A 369 4.60 -5.64 14.46
C THR A 369 4.96 -6.98 13.84
N GLN A 370 6.06 -7.03 13.10
CA GLN A 370 6.61 -8.23 12.48
C GLN A 370 8.11 -8.26 12.63
N SER A 371 8.66 -9.45 12.81
CA SER A 371 10.07 -9.73 12.66
C SER A 371 10.29 -10.65 11.48
N PHE A 372 11.31 -10.36 10.69
CA PHE A 372 11.84 -11.20 9.63
C PHE A 372 13.31 -11.50 9.92
N THR A 373 13.79 -12.63 9.43
CA THR A 373 15.23 -12.96 9.38
C THR A 373 15.53 -13.28 7.94
N LEU A 374 16.49 -12.59 7.33
CA LEU A 374 16.87 -12.81 5.93
C LEU A 374 17.53 -14.19 5.79
N ASP A 375 17.04 -14.99 4.86
CA ASP A 375 17.63 -16.30 4.55
C ASP A 375 18.81 -16.15 3.58
N ASN A 376 18.82 -15.07 2.78
CA ASN A 376 19.83 -14.78 1.78
C ASN A 376 20.54 -13.45 2.09
N THR A 377 21.80 -13.34 1.66
CA THR A 377 22.50 -12.05 1.67
C THR A 377 21.80 -11.10 0.70
N LEU A 378 21.42 -9.93 1.20
CA LEU A 378 20.83 -8.86 0.42
C LEU A 378 21.94 -8.13 -0.35
N ILE A 379 21.97 -8.32 -1.67
CA ILE A 379 23.01 -7.78 -2.56
C ILE A 379 22.57 -6.52 -3.29
N ASP A 380 21.27 -6.31 -3.43
CA ASP A 380 20.69 -5.19 -4.18
C ASP A 380 20.56 -3.91 -3.35
N GLY A 381 21.00 -3.95 -2.08
CA GLY A 381 21.05 -2.78 -1.22
C GLY A 381 19.72 -2.36 -0.60
N MET A 382 18.61 -3.06 -0.85
CA MET A 382 17.26 -2.57 -0.56
C MET A 382 16.39 -3.60 0.18
N VAL A 383 16.05 -3.31 1.43
CA VAL A 383 15.02 -4.08 2.14
C VAL A 383 13.65 -3.65 1.61
N ARG A 384 12.88 -4.61 1.11
CA ARG A 384 11.50 -4.39 0.66
C ARG A 384 10.54 -5.18 1.53
N VAL A 385 9.58 -4.48 2.13
CA VAL A 385 8.46 -5.07 2.88
C VAL A 385 7.18 -4.62 2.23
N ARG A 386 6.22 -5.52 2.00
CA ARG A 386 4.89 -5.15 1.51
C ARG A 386 3.79 -5.61 2.44
N CYS A 387 2.72 -4.84 2.53
CA CYS A 387 1.46 -5.25 3.17
C CYS A 387 0.41 -5.41 2.08
N ARG A 388 0.08 -6.66 1.74
CA ARG A 388 -0.78 -7.03 0.62
C ARG A 388 -2.17 -7.43 1.09
N VAL A 389 -3.19 -6.95 0.38
CA VAL A 389 -4.58 -7.32 0.61
C VAL A 389 -4.78 -8.80 0.27
N VAL A 390 -5.40 -9.53 1.19
CA VAL A 390 -5.72 -10.96 1.02
C VAL A 390 -7.19 -11.23 1.35
N GLY A 391 -7.75 -12.25 0.68
CA GLY A 391 -9.16 -12.59 0.81
C GLY A 391 -10.09 -11.56 0.17
N GLU A 392 -11.37 -11.89 0.09
CA GLU A 392 -12.38 -11.06 -0.60
C GLU A 392 -13.38 -10.45 0.38
N ARG A 393 -12.92 -9.98 1.55
CA ARG A 393 -13.79 -9.42 2.60
C ARG A 393 -13.44 -7.98 2.92
N ASN A 394 -14.47 -7.16 3.11
CA ASN A 394 -14.34 -5.79 3.61
C ASN A 394 -14.57 -5.74 5.14
N GLY A 395 -14.51 -4.54 5.73
CA GLY A 395 -14.63 -4.34 7.18
C GLY A 395 -15.98 -4.78 7.81
N LEU A 396 -17.03 -4.98 7.00
CA LEU A 396 -18.34 -5.54 7.40
C LEU A 396 -18.43 -7.06 7.16
N ASP A 397 -17.32 -7.71 6.76
CA ASP A 397 -17.28 -9.11 6.30
C ASP A 397 -18.16 -9.38 5.06
N ALA A 398 -18.56 -8.32 4.33
CA ALA A 398 -19.21 -8.44 3.03
C ALA A 398 -18.16 -8.67 1.93
N LYS A 399 -18.61 -9.17 0.77
CA LYS A 399 -17.73 -9.41 -0.38
C LYS A 399 -17.08 -8.09 -0.83
N LEU A 400 -15.76 -8.09 -0.93
CA LEU A 400 -14.98 -6.99 -1.48
C LEU A 400 -15.21 -6.93 -3.00
N SER A 401 -15.52 -5.73 -3.52
CA SER A 401 -15.70 -5.50 -4.96
C SER A 401 -14.41 -4.98 -5.59
N PRO A 402 -14.02 -5.38 -6.82
CA PRO A 402 -12.94 -4.75 -7.57
C PRO A 402 -13.14 -3.24 -7.78
N THR A 403 -14.40 -2.78 -7.77
CA THR A 403 -14.80 -1.37 -7.91
C THR A 403 -15.06 -0.67 -6.57
N ASN A 404 -14.59 -1.23 -5.46
CA ASN A 404 -14.85 -0.64 -4.14
C ASN A 404 -14.17 0.73 -3.98
N SER A 405 -14.86 1.66 -3.32
CA SER A 405 -14.33 2.98 -2.95
C SER A 405 -13.88 3.02 -1.49
N GLY A 406 -13.65 1.85 -0.88
CA GLY A 406 -13.20 1.74 0.49
C GLY A 406 -11.84 2.38 0.67
N GLU A 407 -11.66 3.12 1.78
CA GLU A 407 -10.43 3.88 2.02
C GLU A 407 -9.73 3.40 3.30
N ILE A 408 -8.42 3.21 3.22
CA ILE A 408 -7.54 3.01 4.38
C ILE A 408 -6.74 4.28 4.63
N TYR A 409 -6.36 4.49 5.89
CA TYR A 409 -5.54 5.62 6.33
C TYR A 409 -4.29 5.16 7.08
N LEU A 410 -3.20 5.89 6.84
CA LEU A 410 -1.93 5.83 7.57
C LEU A 410 -1.81 7.11 8.43
N PRO A 411 -1.81 7.01 9.76
CA PRO A 411 -1.85 8.18 10.64
C PRO A 411 -0.62 9.07 10.53
N SER A 412 -0.83 10.37 10.37
CA SER A 412 0.22 11.38 10.16
C SER A 412 0.43 12.33 11.33
N HIS A 413 -0.03 11.97 12.53
CA HIS A 413 0.08 12.76 13.75
C HIS A 413 -0.05 11.82 14.95
N GLU A 414 0.64 12.08 16.07
CA GLU A 414 0.66 11.25 17.31
C GLU A 414 1.28 9.85 17.15
N PHE A 415 1.20 9.27 15.96
CA PHE A 415 1.63 7.91 15.65
C PHE A 415 2.77 7.94 14.65
N HIS A 416 3.75 7.07 14.88
CA HIS A 416 4.55 6.56 13.79
C HIS A 416 3.66 5.59 13.03
N PHE A 417 3.19 5.94 11.82
CA PHE A 417 2.44 4.94 11.07
C PHE A 417 3.34 3.81 10.59
N CYS A 418 4.63 4.05 10.41
CA CYS A 418 5.56 2.97 10.14
C CYS A 418 6.92 3.22 10.80
N THR A 419 7.54 2.14 11.27
CA THR A 419 8.94 2.10 11.66
C THR A 419 9.54 0.77 11.23
N ALA A 420 10.74 0.81 10.65
CA ALA A 420 11.47 -0.37 10.24
C ALA A 420 12.95 -0.24 10.62
N THR A 421 13.57 -1.34 11.05
CA THR A 421 15.01 -1.34 11.33
C THR A 421 15.62 -2.72 11.09
N ALA A 422 16.89 -2.77 10.69
CA ALA A 422 17.66 -3.99 10.50
C ALA A 422 18.80 -4.09 11.52
N TYR A 423 19.18 -5.31 11.87
CA TYR A 423 20.15 -5.60 12.93
C TYR A 423 21.23 -6.56 12.44
N PRO A 424 22.20 -6.08 11.64
CA PRO A 424 23.26 -6.92 11.10
C PRO A 424 24.21 -7.38 12.22
N GLY A 425 24.63 -8.64 12.16
CA GLY A 425 25.66 -9.19 13.06
C GLY A 425 25.22 -9.43 14.51
N ILE A 426 23.94 -9.26 14.85
CA ILE A 426 23.44 -9.53 16.20
C ILE A 426 22.88 -10.95 16.28
N ALA A 427 23.55 -11.81 17.04
CA ALA A 427 23.09 -13.17 17.30
C ALA A 427 21.86 -13.15 18.22
N ARG A 428 20.83 -13.95 17.85
CA ARG A 428 19.61 -14.09 18.65
C ARG A 428 19.82 -15.08 19.80
N LYS A 429 19.65 -14.60 21.03
CA LYS A 429 19.67 -15.38 22.28
C LYS A 429 18.35 -16.13 22.49
N ASP A 430 17.23 -15.43 22.41
CA ASP A 430 15.89 -15.96 22.66
C ASP A 430 14.79 -15.25 21.85
N ILE A 431 13.58 -15.78 21.95
CA ILE A 431 12.35 -15.16 21.45
C ILE A 431 11.34 -15.16 22.59
N LYS A 432 10.75 -14.01 22.89
CA LYS A 432 9.68 -13.83 23.88
C LYS A 432 8.43 -13.25 23.24
N LYS A 433 7.27 -13.84 23.52
CA LYS A 433 5.97 -13.35 23.10
C LYS A 433 5.44 -12.35 24.12
N VAL A 434 5.09 -11.15 23.68
CA VAL A 434 4.68 -10.05 24.55
C VAL A 434 3.34 -9.49 24.10
N ALA A 435 2.38 -9.42 25.02
CA ALA A 435 1.15 -8.65 24.83
C ALA A 435 1.31 -7.27 25.48
N ILE A 436 0.88 -6.20 24.79
CA ILE A 436 0.87 -4.85 25.33
C ILE A 436 -0.51 -4.22 25.13
N LEU A 437 -1.17 -3.85 26.22
CA LEU A 437 -2.39 -3.05 26.19
C LEU A 437 -2.13 -1.70 26.85
N GLY A 438 -2.45 -0.62 26.16
CA GLY A 438 -2.26 0.72 26.69
C GLY A 438 -2.96 1.80 25.88
N ASN A 439 -2.45 3.02 25.97
CA ASN A 439 -3.02 4.19 25.31
C ASN A 439 -1.95 5.11 24.72
N SER A 440 -2.17 6.43 24.74
CA SER A 440 -1.23 7.42 24.23
C SER A 440 0.10 7.46 24.98
N PHE A 441 0.17 6.93 26.20
CA PHE A 441 1.44 6.74 26.91
C PHE A 441 2.25 5.56 26.34
N THR A 442 1.67 4.78 25.41
CA THR A 442 2.33 3.66 24.74
C THR A 442 2.57 3.93 23.25
N HIS A 443 1.62 4.50 22.50
CA HIS A 443 1.81 4.71 21.06
C HIS A 443 2.68 5.93 20.69
N TYR A 444 2.76 6.95 21.55
CA TYR A 444 3.64 8.09 21.30
C TYR A 444 5.09 7.62 21.15
N PHE A 445 5.74 8.09 20.08
CA PHE A 445 7.11 7.72 19.69
C PHE A 445 7.35 6.21 19.61
N ALA A 446 6.31 5.42 19.34
CA ALA A 446 6.41 3.98 19.14
C ALA A 446 7.16 3.24 20.27
N SER A 447 6.88 3.56 21.54
CA SER A 447 7.64 3.01 22.69
C SER A 447 7.72 1.48 22.72
N ALA A 448 6.69 0.77 22.25
CA ALA A 448 6.72 -0.68 22.09
C ALA A 448 7.74 -1.16 21.04
N PHE A 449 7.90 -0.42 19.93
CA PHE A 449 8.94 -0.69 18.95
C PHE A 449 10.33 -0.33 19.49
N LEU A 450 10.46 0.76 20.26
CA LEU A 450 11.72 1.08 20.96
C LEU A 450 12.12 -0.02 21.95
N LEU A 451 11.17 -0.62 22.67
CA LEU A 451 11.43 -1.78 23.53
C LEU A 451 11.96 -2.96 22.71
N LYS A 452 11.36 -3.23 21.55
CA LYS A 452 11.82 -4.26 20.61
C LYS A 452 13.23 -3.96 20.09
N GLU A 453 13.53 -2.71 19.78
CA GLU A 453 14.83 -2.24 19.28
C GLU A 453 15.94 -2.37 20.33
N ILE A 454 15.67 -1.96 21.57
CA ILE A 454 16.58 -2.13 22.70
C ILE A 454 16.82 -3.63 22.94
N ALA A 455 15.74 -4.42 23.07
CA ALA A 455 15.86 -5.87 23.29
C ALA A 455 16.69 -6.54 22.18
N ARG A 456 16.44 -6.18 20.92
CA ARG A 456 17.16 -6.72 19.78
C ARG A 456 18.63 -6.37 19.82
N SER A 457 18.99 -5.14 20.14
CA SER A 457 20.39 -4.73 20.26
C SER A 457 21.17 -5.52 21.31
N GLN A 458 20.47 -6.17 22.25
CA GLN A 458 21.02 -7.01 23.31
C GLN A 458 20.90 -8.52 23.01
N GLY A 459 20.43 -8.89 21.81
CA GLY A 459 20.26 -10.26 21.35
C GLY A 459 18.89 -10.88 21.62
N HIS A 460 17.95 -10.18 22.24
CA HIS A 460 16.61 -10.70 22.55
C HIS A 460 15.61 -10.33 21.47
N GLN A 461 14.78 -11.28 21.03
CA GLN A 461 13.67 -11.00 20.11
C GLN A 461 12.35 -10.90 20.86
N LEU A 462 11.63 -9.78 20.70
CA LEU A 462 10.26 -9.65 21.19
C LEU A 462 9.26 -9.80 20.04
N ASP A 463 8.35 -10.78 20.12
CA ASP A 463 7.16 -10.88 19.27
C ASP A 463 6.01 -10.13 19.97
N ILE A 464 5.79 -8.88 19.57
CA ILE A 464 4.87 -7.96 20.26
C ILE A 464 3.51 -7.91 19.56
N ARG A 465 2.46 -8.19 20.32
CA ARG A 465 1.07 -7.87 19.97
C ARG A 465 0.61 -6.69 20.79
N ILE A 466 0.14 -5.64 20.14
CA ILE A 466 -0.14 -4.35 20.80
C ILE A 466 -1.49 -3.76 20.38
N ASN A 467 -2.23 -3.27 21.36
CA ASN A 467 -3.31 -2.32 21.12
C ASN A 467 -3.16 -1.11 22.04
N ALA A 468 -2.89 0.05 21.45
CA ALA A 468 -2.63 1.30 22.16
C ALA A 468 -3.56 2.43 21.68
N LYS A 469 -4.83 2.40 22.09
CA LYS A 469 -5.83 3.42 21.70
C LYS A 469 -5.78 4.63 22.63
N GLY A 470 -5.85 5.85 22.09
CA GLY A 470 -5.87 7.07 22.90
C GLY A 470 -6.97 7.08 23.97
N SER A 471 -6.68 7.66 25.12
CA SER A 471 -7.62 7.88 26.24
C SER A 471 -8.26 6.61 26.84
N GLN A 472 -7.68 5.43 26.66
CA GLN A 472 -8.23 4.19 27.24
C GLN A 472 -7.82 3.98 28.69
N TYR A 473 -8.76 3.45 29.45
CA TYR A 473 -8.55 2.79 30.74
C TYR A 473 -8.42 1.27 30.53
N LEU A 474 -7.87 0.53 31.49
CA LEU A 474 -7.81 -0.95 31.40
C LEU A 474 -9.21 -1.56 31.21
N SER A 475 -10.23 -1.00 31.87
CA SER A 475 -11.64 -1.43 31.72
C SER A 475 -12.13 -1.33 30.28
N ASN A 476 -11.72 -0.30 29.52
CA ASN A 476 -12.14 -0.17 28.13
C ASN A 476 -11.55 -1.28 27.25
N HIS A 477 -10.35 -1.76 27.56
CA HIS A 477 -9.73 -2.83 26.76
C HIS A 477 -10.50 -4.15 26.81
N MET A 478 -11.37 -4.37 27.80
CA MET A 478 -12.24 -5.56 27.81
C MET A 478 -13.26 -5.58 26.65
N GLU A 479 -13.67 -4.39 26.20
CA GLU A 479 -14.72 -4.20 25.18
C GLU A 479 -14.17 -3.92 23.78
N LEU A 480 -12.92 -3.43 23.68
CA LEU A 480 -12.30 -3.13 22.40
C LEU A 480 -11.94 -4.42 21.66
N GLU A 481 -12.45 -4.55 20.44
CA GLU A 481 -12.22 -5.75 19.63
C GLU A 481 -10.74 -6.06 19.36
N LEU A 482 -9.93 -5.05 19.03
CA LEU A 482 -8.48 -5.24 18.83
C LEU A 482 -7.77 -5.70 20.11
N SER A 483 -8.26 -5.31 21.29
CA SER A 483 -7.75 -5.85 22.56
C SER A 483 -8.21 -7.28 22.79
N ARG A 484 -9.44 -7.61 22.41
CA ARG A 484 -9.96 -8.99 22.49
C ARG A 484 -9.13 -9.94 21.64
N ASP A 485 -8.79 -9.57 20.39
CA ASP A 485 -7.88 -10.36 19.54
C ASP A 485 -6.53 -10.64 20.20
N ILE A 486 -6.01 -9.71 21.01
CA ILE A 486 -4.76 -9.91 21.76
C ILE A 486 -4.99 -10.82 22.97
N THR A 487 -6.04 -10.56 23.77
CA THR A 487 -6.33 -11.30 25.01
C THR A 487 -6.83 -12.73 24.78
N ASP A 488 -7.44 -13.01 23.63
CA ASP A 488 -7.96 -14.34 23.28
C ASP A 488 -6.86 -15.28 22.73
N ARG A 489 -5.67 -14.74 22.43
CA ARG A 489 -4.48 -15.53 22.10
C ARG A 489 -3.82 -16.08 23.36
N SER A 490 -3.17 -17.23 23.21
CA SER A 490 -2.48 -17.95 24.27
C SER A 490 -0.96 -17.94 24.12
N GLY A 491 -0.27 -18.27 25.21
CA GLY A 491 1.16 -18.54 25.21
C GLY A 491 2.05 -17.29 25.16
N TYR A 492 1.60 -16.16 25.73
CA TYR A 492 2.50 -15.03 25.98
C TYR A 492 3.49 -15.37 27.10
N ASP A 493 4.72 -14.88 26.98
CA ASP A 493 5.72 -14.91 28.05
C ASP A 493 5.51 -13.72 28.99
N TYR A 494 5.19 -12.55 28.43
CA TYR A 494 4.99 -11.30 29.19
C TYR A 494 3.72 -10.58 28.72
N ILE A 495 3.04 -9.94 29.66
CA ILE A 495 1.89 -9.08 29.40
C ILE A 495 2.16 -7.76 30.10
N ILE A 496 2.17 -6.66 29.34
CA ILE A 496 2.39 -5.31 29.86
C ILE A 496 1.07 -4.55 29.77
N LEU A 497 0.58 -4.09 30.92
CA LEU A 497 -0.66 -3.35 31.05
C LEU A 497 -0.38 -1.93 31.51
N GLN A 498 -0.79 -0.97 30.70
CA GLN A 498 -0.66 0.45 30.98
C GLN A 498 -2.05 1.06 31.22
N GLU A 499 -2.32 1.41 32.48
CA GLU A 499 -3.55 2.09 32.89
C GLU A 499 -3.50 3.59 32.54
N GLN A 500 -4.66 4.26 32.52
CA GLN A 500 -4.78 5.70 32.34
C GLN A 500 -3.84 6.48 33.30
N SER A 501 -3.21 7.52 32.73
CA SER A 501 -2.12 8.34 33.30
C SER A 501 -2.21 8.82 34.77
N THR A 502 -3.39 8.95 35.36
CA THR A 502 -3.60 9.42 36.75
C THR A 502 -4.26 8.38 37.63
N ARG A 503 -4.79 7.30 37.04
CA ARG A 503 -5.70 6.39 37.72
C ARG A 503 -5.05 5.68 38.91
N TYR A 504 -3.75 5.39 38.84
CA TYR A 504 -3.04 4.86 39.99
C TYR A 504 -2.98 5.87 41.15
N SER A 505 -2.71 7.15 40.88
CA SER A 505 -2.73 8.18 41.94
C SER A 505 -4.13 8.42 42.49
N ASP A 506 -5.16 8.31 41.64
CA ASP A 506 -6.56 8.41 42.05
C ASP A 506 -6.93 7.27 43.01
N TYR A 507 -6.51 6.03 42.69
CA TYR A 507 -6.67 4.86 43.55
C TYR A 507 -5.90 5.00 44.87
N ALA A 508 -4.67 5.52 44.87
CA ALA A 508 -3.90 5.74 46.09
C ALA A 508 -4.61 6.70 47.06
N ASN A 509 -5.27 7.74 46.52
CA ASN A 509 -6.03 8.70 47.30
C ASN A 509 -7.42 8.18 47.71
N ASN A 510 -8.05 7.36 46.87
CA ASN A 510 -9.35 6.76 47.13
C ASN A 510 -9.39 5.28 46.68
N PRO A 511 -8.96 4.35 47.54
CA PRO A 511 -8.88 2.92 47.19
C PRO A 511 -10.22 2.22 46.91
N GLN A 512 -11.36 2.91 47.06
CA GLN A 512 -12.69 2.40 46.69
C GLN A 512 -13.00 2.56 45.19
N GLU A 513 -12.06 3.10 44.41
CA GLU A 513 -12.20 3.25 42.96
C GLU A 513 -12.23 1.89 42.22
N THR A 514 -12.95 1.80 41.09
CA THR A 514 -13.13 0.56 40.31
C THR A 514 -11.85 0.01 39.66
N THR A 515 -10.74 0.73 39.75
CA THR A 515 -9.46 0.39 39.09
C THR A 515 -8.97 -1.02 39.44
N LEU A 516 -9.10 -1.44 40.71
CA LEU A 516 -8.70 -2.78 41.13
C LEU A 516 -9.58 -3.87 40.49
N SER A 517 -10.91 -3.69 40.45
CA SER A 517 -11.80 -4.67 39.81
C SER A 517 -11.59 -4.76 38.31
N ASP A 518 -11.32 -3.63 37.66
CA ASP A 518 -11.05 -3.55 36.23
C ASP A 518 -9.74 -4.25 35.87
N CYS A 519 -8.69 -4.05 36.68
CA CYS A 519 -7.42 -4.77 36.57
C CYS A 519 -7.63 -6.28 36.72
N LYS A 520 -8.31 -6.73 37.77
CA LYS A 520 -8.61 -8.16 38.03
C LYS A 520 -9.32 -8.84 36.88
N ALA A 521 -10.29 -8.16 36.26
CA ALA A 521 -11.03 -8.72 35.14
C ALA A 521 -10.12 -8.96 33.93
N LEU A 522 -9.24 -8.01 33.62
CA LEU A 522 -8.32 -8.10 32.48
C LEU A 522 -7.19 -9.10 32.73
N THR A 523 -6.59 -9.11 33.92
CA THR A 523 -5.53 -10.06 34.27
C THR A 523 -6.05 -11.50 34.32
N ALA A 524 -7.26 -11.73 34.86
CA ALA A 524 -7.90 -13.04 34.84
C ALA A 524 -8.16 -13.55 33.41
N ARG A 525 -8.54 -12.66 32.49
CA ARG A 525 -8.72 -13.02 31.07
C ARG A 525 -7.41 -13.52 30.46
N PHE A 526 -6.31 -12.79 30.66
CA PHE A 526 -5.00 -13.23 30.18
C PHE A 526 -4.53 -14.53 30.81
N ARG A 527 -4.78 -14.75 32.11
CA ARG A 527 -4.43 -15.99 32.81
C ARG A 527 -5.09 -17.22 32.21
N ASN A 528 -6.29 -17.09 31.64
CA ASN A 528 -6.99 -18.18 30.98
C ASN A 528 -6.21 -18.72 29.76
N GLY A 529 -5.67 -17.83 28.92
CA GLY A 529 -4.89 -18.20 27.73
C GLY A 529 -3.38 -18.36 27.99
N SER A 530 -2.84 -17.65 28.99
CA SER A 530 -1.40 -17.58 29.27
C SER A 530 -1.13 -17.74 30.77
N PRO A 531 -1.37 -18.92 31.35
CA PRO A 531 -1.34 -19.13 32.80
C PRO A 531 0.04 -18.90 33.45
N THR A 532 1.13 -19.05 32.69
CA THR A 532 2.51 -18.90 33.18
C THR A 532 3.16 -17.57 32.80
N SER A 533 2.45 -16.71 32.07
CA SER A 533 2.98 -15.41 31.65
C SER A 533 3.32 -14.52 32.85
N LYS A 534 4.24 -13.57 32.68
CA LYS A 534 4.48 -12.52 33.67
C LYS A 534 3.62 -11.31 33.34
N ILE A 535 2.62 -11.04 34.19
CA ILE A 535 1.75 -9.87 34.08
C ILE A 535 2.41 -8.70 34.81
N ILE A 536 2.70 -7.66 34.06
CA ILE A 536 3.44 -6.47 34.46
C ILE A 536 2.51 -5.27 34.39
N LEU A 537 2.32 -4.56 35.50
CA LEU A 537 1.68 -3.25 35.49
C LEU A 537 2.73 -2.17 35.29
N GLU A 538 2.53 -1.28 34.32
CA GLU A 538 3.35 -0.08 34.21
C GLU A 538 2.95 0.92 35.29
N ASN A 539 3.86 1.23 36.21
CA ASN A 539 3.78 2.47 36.98
C ASN A 539 4.05 3.62 35.99
N THR A 540 2.99 4.30 35.55
CA THR A 540 3.09 5.49 34.69
C THR A 540 3.90 6.59 35.38
N TRP A 541 4.14 7.71 34.70
CA TRP A 541 5.00 8.77 35.23
C TRP A 541 4.25 10.03 35.66
N ALA A 542 4.81 10.72 36.65
CA ALA A 542 4.48 12.11 36.93
C ALA A 542 4.81 13.02 35.74
N PHE A 543 3.94 13.98 35.44
CA PHE A 543 4.09 14.90 34.32
C PHE A 543 3.85 16.37 34.71
N PRO A 544 4.54 17.36 34.11
CA PRO A 544 4.46 18.75 34.55
C PRO A 544 3.10 19.42 34.39
N LYS A 545 2.26 18.94 33.45
CA LYS A 545 0.95 19.54 33.16
C LYS A 545 0.12 19.71 34.44
N SER A 546 -0.53 20.87 34.55
CA SER A 546 -1.35 21.26 35.71
C SER A 546 -0.55 21.25 37.03
N ASN A 547 0.69 21.76 37.03
CA ASN A 547 1.56 21.80 38.20
C ASN A 547 1.71 20.43 38.86
N TRP A 548 2.15 19.45 38.06
CA TRP A 548 2.27 18.05 38.47
C TRP A 548 0.95 17.45 38.95
N ASN A 549 -0.11 17.61 38.14
CA ASN A 549 -1.47 17.19 38.46
C ASN A 549 -1.97 17.70 39.84
N ASN A 550 -1.65 18.95 40.17
CA ASN A 550 -1.91 19.64 41.44
C ASN A 550 -1.16 19.09 42.67
N PHE A 551 -0.22 18.15 42.52
CA PHE A 551 0.65 17.69 43.60
C PHE A 551 1.83 18.64 43.85
N GLY A 552 2.10 19.59 42.96
CA GLY A 552 3.10 20.65 43.14
C GLY A 552 4.55 20.24 42.85
N SER A 553 4.86 18.94 42.79
CA SER A 553 6.18 18.44 42.39
C SER A 553 6.08 17.08 41.70
N SER A 554 7.09 16.76 40.89
CA SER A 554 7.26 15.43 40.29
C SER A 554 7.25 14.33 41.36
N SER A 555 8.03 14.52 42.43
CA SER A 555 8.23 13.50 43.46
C SER A 555 6.95 13.18 44.24
N GLU A 556 6.17 14.19 44.61
CA GLU A 556 4.89 13.94 45.30
C GLU A 556 3.86 13.29 44.37
N PHE A 557 3.78 13.68 43.10
CA PHE A 557 2.87 13.01 42.16
C PHE A 557 3.30 11.54 41.92
N GLU A 558 4.59 11.31 41.68
CA GLU A 558 5.13 9.98 41.42
C GLU A 558 4.92 9.05 42.61
N LYS A 559 5.15 9.52 43.83
CA LYS A 559 4.87 8.77 45.05
C LYS A 559 3.44 8.24 45.10
N HIS A 560 2.44 9.03 44.68
CA HIS A 560 1.04 8.57 44.63
C HIS A 560 0.81 7.57 43.49
N LEU A 561 1.39 7.79 42.32
CA LEU A 561 1.33 6.85 41.20
C LEU A 561 1.90 5.49 41.61
N LEU A 562 3.13 5.45 42.15
CA LEU A 562 3.78 4.21 42.57
C LEU A 562 3.02 3.51 43.70
N ASN A 563 2.59 4.25 44.72
CA ASN A 563 1.81 3.67 45.83
C ASN A 563 0.51 3.03 45.32
N GLY A 564 -0.19 3.68 44.40
CA GLY A 564 -1.39 3.15 43.79
C GLY A 564 -1.13 1.91 42.94
N THR A 565 -0.11 1.94 42.08
CA THR A 565 0.25 0.79 41.25
C THR A 565 0.63 -0.42 42.11
N LEU A 566 1.46 -0.24 43.14
CA LEU A 566 1.84 -1.31 44.06
C LEU A 566 0.65 -1.82 44.90
N ALA A 567 -0.25 -0.94 45.33
CA ALA A 567 -1.45 -1.34 46.07
C ALA A 567 -2.36 -2.23 45.22
N ILE A 568 -2.55 -1.89 43.94
CA ILE A 568 -3.31 -2.72 43.00
C ILE A 568 -2.59 -4.04 42.72
N ALA A 569 -1.30 -4.00 42.41
CA ALA A 569 -0.50 -5.20 42.13
C ALA A 569 -0.52 -6.20 43.31
N LYS A 570 -0.43 -5.71 44.55
CA LYS A 570 -0.52 -6.55 45.76
C LYS A 570 -1.91 -7.11 46.01
N ALA A 571 -2.96 -6.41 45.56
CA ALA A 571 -4.35 -6.80 45.77
C ALA A 571 -4.92 -7.71 44.66
N ASP A 572 -4.28 -7.74 43.48
CA ASP A 572 -4.57 -8.65 42.39
C ASP A 572 -3.53 -9.78 42.30
N ASN A 573 -3.89 -10.97 42.78
CA ASN A 573 -3.03 -12.16 42.79
C ASN A 573 -2.56 -12.61 41.40
N ASN A 574 -3.14 -12.08 40.32
CA ASN A 574 -2.68 -12.38 38.97
C ASN A 574 -1.53 -11.46 38.51
N VAL A 575 -1.30 -10.32 39.15
CA VAL A 575 -0.18 -9.43 38.79
C VAL A 575 1.10 -9.98 39.39
N ASP A 576 2.12 -10.16 38.57
CA ASP A 576 3.43 -10.59 39.04
C ASP A 576 4.27 -9.40 39.45
N TRP A 577 4.44 -8.43 38.54
CA TRP A 577 5.49 -7.40 38.65
C TRP A 577 4.93 -6.00 38.39
N VAL A 578 5.65 -4.99 38.88
CA VAL A 578 5.46 -3.58 38.53
C VAL A 578 6.68 -3.10 37.74
N SER A 579 6.45 -2.41 36.62
CA SER A 579 7.50 -1.70 35.89
C SER A 579 7.61 -0.26 36.37
N PRO A 580 8.69 0.13 37.08
CA PRO A 580 8.79 1.41 37.80
C PRO A 580 9.21 2.57 36.89
N ILE A 581 8.48 2.79 35.80
CA ILE A 581 8.81 3.81 34.80
C ILE A 581 8.75 5.21 35.42
N GLY A 582 7.72 5.49 36.21
CA GLY A 582 7.54 6.78 36.87
C GLY A 582 8.68 7.15 37.81
N VAL A 583 9.21 6.19 38.56
CA VAL A 583 10.38 6.40 39.42
C VAL A 583 11.62 6.81 38.61
N ALA A 584 11.84 6.19 37.45
CA ALA A 584 12.97 6.55 36.58
C ALA A 584 12.79 7.96 35.99
N PHE A 585 11.55 8.35 35.65
CA PHE A 585 11.23 9.72 35.24
C PHE A 585 11.49 10.73 36.37
N ASP A 586 11.07 10.44 37.61
CA ASP A 586 11.31 11.34 38.75
C ASP A 586 12.80 11.54 39.02
N LYS A 587 13.60 10.47 38.94
CA LYS A 587 15.08 10.57 39.04
C LYS A 587 15.66 11.46 37.94
N ALA A 588 15.23 11.29 36.70
CA ALA A 588 15.70 12.09 35.58
C ALA A 588 15.34 13.58 35.76
N VAL A 589 14.10 13.87 36.17
CA VAL A 589 13.62 15.23 36.48
C VAL A 589 14.40 15.85 37.63
N ALA A 590 14.61 15.12 38.74
CA ALA A 590 15.38 15.56 39.89
C ALA A 590 16.84 15.86 39.53
N ALA A 591 17.38 15.16 38.54
CA ALA A 591 18.72 15.39 38.00
C ALA A 591 18.77 16.52 36.93
N GLY A 592 17.67 17.25 36.74
CA GLY A 592 17.57 18.41 35.86
C GLY A 592 17.23 18.10 34.40
N MET A 593 16.80 16.87 34.06
CA MET A 593 16.35 16.55 32.71
C MET A 593 14.88 16.93 32.51
N SER A 594 14.63 17.97 31.71
CA SER A 594 13.28 18.43 31.36
C SER A 594 12.79 17.92 30.01
N ASP A 595 13.69 17.49 29.12
CA ASP A 595 13.38 17.05 27.76
C ASP A 595 12.94 15.58 27.71
N LEU A 596 11.89 15.23 28.48
CA LEU A 596 11.26 13.91 28.53
C LEU A 596 9.82 13.91 28.02
N PHE A 597 9.21 15.09 27.97
CA PHE A 597 7.78 15.27 27.69
C PHE A 597 7.58 15.91 26.33
N TYR A 598 6.50 15.51 25.65
CA TYR A 598 6.05 16.13 24.43
C TYR A 598 5.56 17.56 24.69
N THR A 599 5.22 18.30 23.63
CA THR A 599 4.85 19.73 23.70
C THR A 599 3.63 20.02 24.58
N ASP A 600 2.85 19.00 24.94
CA ASP A 600 1.71 19.11 25.85
C ASP A 600 2.05 18.91 27.33
N SER A 601 3.35 18.75 27.65
CA SER A 601 3.87 18.53 29.01
C SER A 601 3.26 17.31 29.72
N LYS A 602 2.81 16.31 28.96
CA LYS A 602 2.17 15.09 29.49
C LYS A 602 2.68 13.82 28.80
N HIS A 603 2.51 13.72 27.49
CA HIS A 603 2.91 12.54 26.72
C HIS A 603 4.44 12.44 26.65
N PRO A 604 5.02 11.25 26.41
CA PRO A 604 6.47 11.16 26.30
C PRO A 604 6.90 11.78 24.97
N ASN A 605 8.03 12.49 24.97
CA ASN A 605 8.78 12.70 23.73
C ASN A 605 9.63 11.44 23.42
N ARG A 606 10.54 11.51 22.46
CA ARG A 606 11.45 10.40 22.15
C ARG A 606 12.30 9.95 23.35
N ASN A 607 12.89 10.89 24.10
CA ASN A 607 13.72 10.57 25.28
C ASN A 607 12.88 9.90 26.38
N GLY A 608 11.67 10.40 26.65
CA GLY A 608 10.76 9.78 27.60
C GLY A 608 10.32 8.38 27.17
N ALA A 609 10.00 8.19 25.89
CA ALA A 609 9.64 6.89 25.34
C ALA A 609 10.82 5.91 25.42
N TYR A 610 12.04 6.37 25.15
CA TYR A 610 13.26 5.59 25.30
C TYR A 610 13.52 5.17 26.76
N LEU A 611 13.36 6.10 27.72
CA LEU A 611 13.48 5.80 29.15
C LEU A 611 12.48 4.73 29.60
N LYS A 612 11.20 4.89 29.21
CA LYS A 612 10.15 3.88 29.43
C LYS A 612 10.57 2.51 28.89
N SER A 613 11.05 2.46 27.66
CA SER A 613 11.46 1.21 27.02
C SER A 613 12.70 0.58 27.68
N CYS A 614 13.65 1.39 28.17
CA CYS A 614 14.79 0.91 28.96
C CYS A 614 14.34 0.25 30.27
N VAL A 615 13.42 0.88 31.01
CA VAL A 615 12.89 0.30 32.26
C VAL A 615 12.18 -1.02 31.99
N ASN A 616 11.29 -1.05 30.97
CA ASN A 616 10.61 -2.29 30.59
C ASN A 616 11.59 -3.40 30.17
N TYR A 617 12.66 -3.08 29.44
CA TYR A 617 13.71 -4.05 29.11
C TYR A 617 14.35 -4.66 30.37
N LEU A 618 14.74 -3.82 31.33
CA LEU A 618 15.37 -4.29 32.58
C LEU A 618 14.40 -5.09 33.47
N VAL A 619 13.11 -4.77 33.43
CA VAL A 619 12.07 -5.55 34.13
C VAL A 619 11.97 -6.95 33.52
N ILE A 620 11.92 -7.05 32.19
CA ILE A 620 11.76 -8.32 31.46
C ILE A 620 13.01 -9.21 31.60
N PHE A 621 14.20 -8.64 31.40
CA PHE A 621 15.44 -9.42 31.25
C PHE A 621 16.38 -9.33 32.45
N GLY A 622 16.38 -8.22 33.20
CA GLY A 622 17.27 -8.03 34.34
C GLY A 622 18.76 -7.92 34.01
N GLU A 623 19.09 -7.84 32.73
CA GLU A 623 20.47 -7.73 32.25
C GLU A 623 20.85 -6.25 32.12
N LYS A 624 22.01 -5.88 32.68
CA LYS A 624 22.60 -4.56 32.48
C LYS A 624 22.84 -4.32 30.97
N PHE A 625 22.70 -3.07 30.52
CA PHE A 625 22.96 -2.75 29.12
C PHE A 625 24.44 -2.92 28.79
N ASP A 626 24.73 -3.57 27.67
CA ASP A 626 26.07 -3.61 27.11
C ASP A 626 26.40 -2.32 26.33
N LYS A 627 27.62 -2.24 25.79
CA LYS A 627 28.08 -1.08 25.01
C LYS A 627 27.41 -0.92 23.64
N ASN A 628 26.68 -1.93 23.16
CA ASN A 628 26.07 -1.99 21.83
C ASN A 628 24.56 -1.73 21.87
N VAL A 629 24.00 -1.42 23.04
CA VAL A 629 22.58 -1.08 23.19
C VAL A 629 22.18 0.05 22.24
N SER A 630 21.02 -0.09 21.59
CA SER A 630 20.49 0.97 20.72
C SER A 630 20.19 2.21 21.54
N ASP A 631 20.57 3.38 21.03
CA ASP A 631 20.18 4.69 21.58
C ASP A 631 18.74 5.10 21.17
N GLY A 632 18.03 4.31 20.36
CA GLY A 632 16.63 4.56 20.00
C GLY A 632 16.38 5.87 19.26
N GLY A 633 17.41 6.42 18.62
CA GLY A 633 17.39 7.75 17.98
C GLY A 633 17.52 8.93 18.96
N CYS A 634 17.84 8.69 20.22
CA CYS A 634 18.24 9.75 21.16
C CYS A 634 19.69 10.19 20.89
N ASP A 635 20.06 11.38 21.37
CA ASP A 635 21.47 11.77 21.47
C ASP A 635 22.23 10.72 22.33
N PRO A 636 23.41 10.22 21.92
CA PRO A 636 24.11 9.15 22.63
C PRO A 636 24.42 9.46 24.10
N THR A 637 24.74 10.72 24.43
CA THR A 637 25.03 11.12 25.82
C THR A 637 23.76 11.15 26.65
N VAL A 638 22.67 11.65 26.07
CA VAL A 638 21.34 11.63 26.69
C VAL A 638 20.89 10.18 26.90
N ALA A 639 21.00 9.33 25.88
CA ALA A 639 20.61 7.93 25.91
C ALA A 639 21.37 7.15 27.00
N ALA A 640 22.68 7.35 27.11
CA ALA A 640 23.50 6.75 28.16
C ALA A 640 23.02 7.16 29.56
N ARG A 641 22.64 8.43 29.75
CA ARG A 641 22.12 8.92 31.03
C ARG A 641 20.73 8.34 31.35
N LEU A 642 19.85 8.22 30.35
CA LEU A 642 18.54 7.58 30.51
C LEU A 642 18.66 6.10 30.89
N ARG A 643 19.58 5.38 30.25
CA ARG A 643 19.90 3.99 30.62
C ARG A 643 20.39 3.87 32.06
N ALA A 644 21.25 4.79 32.51
CA ALA A 644 21.72 4.82 33.90
C ALA A 644 20.56 5.01 34.89
N PHE A 645 19.62 5.94 34.62
CA PHE A 645 18.43 6.09 35.47
C PHE A 645 17.56 4.83 35.50
N ALA A 646 17.40 4.14 34.36
CA ALA A 646 16.68 2.88 34.31
C ALA A 646 17.39 1.78 35.13
N GLU A 647 18.70 1.62 34.97
CA GLU A 647 19.53 0.67 35.73
C GLU A 647 19.47 0.91 37.24
N GLU A 648 19.71 2.16 37.67
CA GLU A 648 19.62 2.57 39.07
C GLU A 648 18.22 2.37 39.67
N THR A 649 17.19 2.32 38.84
CA THR A 649 15.81 2.14 39.29
C THR A 649 15.45 0.66 39.41
N VAL A 650 15.91 -0.21 38.51
CA VAL A 650 15.47 -1.62 38.50
C VAL A 650 16.48 -2.55 39.14
N LEU A 651 17.77 -2.43 38.81
CA LEU A 651 18.78 -3.41 39.20
C LEU A 651 19.16 -3.23 40.68
N GLY A 652 19.03 -4.30 41.47
CA GLY A 652 19.23 -4.27 42.91
C GLY A 652 18.01 -3.78 43.70
N HIS A 653 16.93 -3.41 43.01
CA HIS A 653 15.67 -2.91 43.57
C HIS A 653 14.48 -3.78 43.15
N GLU A 654 14.71 -4.97 42.62
CA GLU A 654 13.67 -5.86 42.08
C GLU A 654 12.54 -6.14 43.08
N SER A 655 12.87 -6.38 44.34
CA SER A 655 11.90 -6.68 45.40
C SER A 655 10.95 -5.53 45.67
N ASP A 656 11.38 -4.29 45.44
CA ASP A 656 10.56 -3.08 45.66
C ASP A 656 9.39 -3.04 44.67
N TYR A 657 9.53 -3.74 43.54
CA TYR A 657 8.56 -3.80 42.45
C TYR A 657 8.00 -5.20 42.21
N MET A 658 8.12 -6.08 43.21
CA MET A 658 7.62 -7.47 43.19
C MET A 658 8.30 -8.36 42.14
N ILE A 659 9.41 -7.92 41.53
CA ILE A 659 10.09 -8.66 40.47
C ILE A 659 10.80 -9.89 41.06
N THR A 660 10.48 -11.06 40.52
CA THR A 660 11.05 -12.36 40.88
C THR A 660 11.31 -13.16 39.61
N ARG A 661 12.58 -13.28 39.22
CA ARG A 661 13.03 -13.86 37.94
C ARG A 661 13.27 -15.36 38.04
#